data_AF-A0A3A8HCQ8-F1
#
_entry.id   AF-A0A3A8HCQ8-F1
#
_cell.length_a   1.000
_cell.length_b   1.000
_cell.length_c   1.000
_cell.angle_alpha   90.00
_cell.angle_beta   90.00
_cell.angle_gamma   90.00
#
_symmetry.space_group_name_H-M   'P 1'
#
loop_
_entity.id
_entity.type
_entity.pdbx_description
1 polymer ?
#
loop_
_entity_poly.entity_id
_entity_poly.type
_entity_poly.pdbx_seq_one_letter_code
_entity_poly.pdbx_strand_id
1 'polypeptide(L)'
;MPSIRPFRAALLSLTVGLPVFAAGPAVWGEGMMVKVRPGTAARSATEVRLTAARNEFVSFQVALHGGDTGLRGVRAKLPALEGPTKLTGPDVTLYRQALVVTKQASVAGESVGAWPDGLVPDTDEIAGETRSAFPFDVPAKEARALWVDVHVPKDAPPGDYTGTVTVEADGGFQRQVTARLTVVDAALPSTSSLSSAFLLWPPHVCRAHTGREDCTPEELQPLLTRYQRMALEHRFTLSSLFPRKPWPPEWSTFDATWGPYLEGTAPNRLQGARMTSLEYVGPLDAANLKDFTAHMKAKGWLDRAYVQLGDEPPYGTPFAQVHATGELVRQAAPGLRTMLTTNSRELKANGLEDAVDTAVPLVNHLDGTDANFRGDQRATYTRFLERPGTALWMYQSCMSHGCAYGTNAPENKPGAGWPSYMLDRSAAKARAMEWVTFLAGATGELYYQSVGMLSTAWTDQYRFNGNGDGTLFYPGTPEAIGGKTDVPVASLRLKLIRQGMQDYEWLKAVSDAGDPDFARKVARDLIPAASRVTDDGAAFDAARLKLIQRYEELTATRTPDAGTQQPDAGTEPMPDEAAGGPSQGAPGSTSDVTPDSVDDAQAGGCTTGGGGTAAVAGGLLFAAWALGGMRRRHARVTVPARKR
;
A
#
# COMPACT_ATOMS: atom_id res chain seq x y z
N MET A 1 14.62 -79.11 -44.66
CA MET A 1 14.13 -77.81 -44.14
C MET A 1 12.69 -77.97 -43.67
N PRO A 2 12.41 -78.03 -42.35
CA PRO A 2 11.05 -78.01 -41.84
C PRO A 2 10.69 -76.63 -41.27
N SER A 3 9.48 -76.15 -41.58
CA SER A 3 8.91 -74.90 -41.10
C SER A 3 8.43 -75.03 -39.66
N ILE A 4 8.81 -74.10 -38.78
CA ILE A 4 8.28 -73.99 -37.41
C ILE A 4 7.35 -72.77 -37.34
N ARG A 5 6.08 -73.01 -37.02
CA ARG A 5 5.08 -71.97 -36.70
C ARG A 5 5.21 -71.59 -35.21
N PRO A 6 5.28 -70.29 -34.84
CA PRO A 6 5.23 -69.91 -33.44
C PRO A 6 3.79 -69.80 -32.92
N PHE A 7 3.54 -70.41 -31.76
CA PHE A 7 2.34 -70.29 -30.95
C PHE A 7 2.23 -68.85 -30.40
N ARG A 8 1.08 -68.20 -30.57
CA ARG A 8 0.75 -66.94 -29.90
C ARG A 8 0.22 -67.24 -28.49
N ALA A 9 1.01 -66.92 -27.47
CA ALA A 9 0.52 -66.83 -26.09
C ALA A 9 -0.05 -65.41 -25.87
N ALA A 10 -1.35 -65.33 -25.62
CA ALA A 10 -2.00 -64.08 -25.19
C ALA A 10 -1.74 -63.88 -23.69
N LEU A 11 -0.96 -62.85 -23.34
CA LEU A 11 -0.86 -62.38 -21.97
C LEU A 11 -2.13 -61.58 -21.63
N LEU A 12 -2.96 -62.12 -20.73
CA LEU A 12 -4.01 -61.36 -20.05
C LEU A 12 -3.34 -60.48 -18.98
N SER A 13 -3.23 -59.18 -19.23
CA SER A 13 -2.83 -58.21 -18.21
C SER A 13 -4.00 -57.98 -17.24
N LEU A 14 -3.91 -58.57 -16.06
CA LEU A 14 -4.83 -58.32 -14.95
C LEU A 14 -4.50 -56.95 -14.34
N THR A 15 -5.21 -55.89 -14.73
CA THR A 15 -5.17 -54.59 -14.03
C THR A 15 -5.91 -54.72 -12.71
N VAL A 16 -5.17 -54.88 -11.62
CA VAL A 16 -5.70 -54.72 -10.26
C VAL A 16 -5.98 -53.23 -10.05
N GLY A 17 -7.26 -52.86 -10.08
CA GLY A 17 -7.68 -51.51 -9.72
C GLY A 17 -7.46 -51.30 -8.22
N LEU A 18 -6.44 -50.51 -7.85
CA LEU A 18 -6.32 -50.01 -6.49
C LEU A 18 -7.54 -49.13 -6.18
N PRO A 19 -8.20 -49.29 -5.01
CA PRO A 19 -9.28 -48.41 -4.62
C PRO A 19 -8.76 -46.97 -4.55
N VAL A 20 -9.35 -46.09 -5.34
CA VAL A 20 -9.11 -44.65 -5.24
C VAL A 20 -9.81 -44.20 -3.96
N PHE A 21 -9.05 -44.07 -2.88
CA PHE A 21 -9.57 -43.45 -1.65
C PHE A 21 -9.81 -41.96 -1.91
N ALA A 22 -10.97 -41.47 -1.48
CA ALA A 22 -11.28 -40.04 -1.54
C ALA A 22 -10.21 -39.25 -0.79
N ALA A 23 -9.71 -38.18 -1.40
CA ALA A 23 -8.73 -37.31 -0.77
C ALA A 23 -9.39 -36.56 0.38
N GLY A 24 -8.95 -36.82 1.61
CA GLY A 24 -9.47 -36.15 2.79
C GLY A 24 -9.10 -34.65 2.83
N PRO A 25 -9.78 -33.86 3.67
CA PRO A 25 -9.40 -32.47 3.89
C PRO A 25 -7.98 -32.33 4.46
N ALA A 26 -7.31 -31.23 4.11
CA ALA A 26 -5.94 -30.94 4.53
C ALA A 26 -5.84 -29.54 5.16
N VAL A 27 -4.89 -29.36 6.08
CA VAL A 27 -4.55 -28.07 6.71
C VAL A 27 -3.02 -27.95 6.73
N TRP A 28 -2.49 -26.79 6.34
CA TRP A 28 -1.06 -26.52 6.34
C TRP A 28 -0.74 -25.07 6.71
N GLY A 29 0.48 -24.85 7.20
CA GLY A 29 1.05 -23.52 7.42
C GLY A 29 1.62 -22.97 6.11
N GLU A 30 1.34 -21.69 5.84
CA GLU A 30 1.71 -21.02 4.60
C GLU A 30 2.30 -19.63 4.89
N GLY A 31 3.25 -19.20 4.06
CA GLY A 31 3.88 -17.88 4.21
C GLY A 31 2.93 -16.73 3.85
N MET A 32 3.16 -15.53 4.40
CA MET A 32 2.33 -14.35 4.08
C MET A 32 2.38 -13.94 2.60
N MET A 33 3.42 -14.35 1.87
CA MET A 33 3.67 -13.97 0.49
C MET A 33 2.90 -14.80 -0.56
N VAL A 34 2.09 -15.78 -0.13
CA VAL A 34 1.30 -16.63 -1.04
C VAL A 34 -0.16 -16.19 -1.03
N LYS A 35 -0.76 -15.90 -2.18
CA LYS A 35 -2.22 -15.69 -2.26
C LYS A 35 -2.92 -17.04 -2.42
N VAL A 36 -3.49 -17.58 -1.33
CA VAL A 36 -4.21 -18.86 -1.36
C VAL A 36 -5.56 -18.68 -2.07
N ARG A 37 -5.58 -19.03 -3.36
CA ARG A 37 -6.79 -19.02 -4.21
C ARG A 37 -7.56 -20.34 -4.11
N PRO A 38 -8.84 -20.41 -4.50
CA PRO A 38 -9.62 -21.65 -4.45
C PRO A 38 -8.97 -22.84 -5.14
N GLY A 39 -8.25 -22.63 -6.25
CA GLY A 39 -7.54 -23.70 -6.96
C GLY A 39 -6.18 -24.09 -6.36
N THR A 40 -5.80 -23.56 -5.20
CA THR A 40 -4.50 -23.89 -4.57
C THR A 40 -4.49 -25.36 -4.14
N ALA A 41 -3.52 -26.11 -4.63
CA ALA A 41 -3.34 -27.50 -4.25
C ALA A 41 -2.97 -27.63 -2.76
N ALA A 42 -3.44 -28.71 -2.12
CA ALA A 42 -3.09 -29.03 -0.75
C ALA A 42 -1.57 -29.24 -0.59
N ARG A 43 -1.04 -28.79 0.55
CA ARG A 43 0.35 -29.00 0.97
C ARG A 43 0.38 -29.69 2.35
N SER A 44 1.57 -29.98 2.85
CA SER A 44 1.77 -30.77 4.07
C SER A 44 2.56 -30.07 5.18
N ALA A 45 2.97 -28.81 5.00
CA ALA A 45 3.74 -28.10 6.02
C ALA A 45 2.89 -27.90 7.29
N THR A 46 3.34 -28.44 8.43
CA THR A 46 2.64 -28.30 9.72
C THR A 46 3.27 -27.22 10.61
N GLU A 47 4.26 -26.50 10.09
CA GLU A 47 5.02 -25.50 10.84
C GLU A 47 5.30 -24.28 9.96
N VAL A 48 5.25 -23.10 10.56
CA VAL A 48 5.77 -21.84 9.99
C VAL A 48 6.83 -21.26 10.91
N ARG A 49 7.82 -20.59 10.32
CA ARG A 49 8.93 -19.93 11.02
C ARG A 49 8.94 -18.45 10.69
N LEU A 50 9.01 -17.63 11.73
CA LEU A 50 8.92 -16.18 11.68
C LEU A 50 10.09 -15.58 12.44
N THR A 51 10.53 -14.40 12.01
CA THR A 51 11.54 -13.60 12.70
C THR A 51 11.05 -12.18 12.77
N ALA A 52 11.06 -11.57 13.95
CA ALA A 52 10.57 -10.20 14.17
C ALA A 52 11.44 -9.45 15.17
N ALA A 53 11.56 -8.14 15.02
CA ALA A 53 12.00 -7.26 16.10
C ALA A 53 10.84 -7.01 17.08
N ARG A 54 11.17 -6.41 18.24
CA ARG A 54 10.17 -5.79 19.10
C ARG A 54 9.44 -4.68 18.35
N ASN A 55 8.16 -4.46 18.67
CA ASN A 55 7.27 -3.49 18.03
C ASN A 55 7.04 -3.75 16.52
N GLU A 56 7.35 -4.94 16.02
CA GLU A 56 7.13 -5.33 14.63
C GLU A 56 5.89 -6.24 14.51
N PHE A 57 5.20 -6.14 13.37
CA PHE A 57 4.18 -7.11 12.98
C PHE A 57 4.75 -8.12 12.01
N VAL A 58 4.48 -9.40 12.24
CA VAL A 58 4.73 -10.49 11.29
C VAL A 58 3.45 -11.29 11.10
N SER A 59 3.26 -11.81 9.89
CA SER A 59 2.07 -12.58 9.57
C SER A 59 2.41 -13.91 8.92
N PHE A 60 1.45 -14.83 8.99
CA PHE A 60 1.45 -16.08 8.25
C PHE A 60 0.02 -16.51 7.94
N GLN A 61 -0.13 -17.63 7.25
CA GLN A 61 -1.41 -18.18 6.90
C GLN A 61 -1.57 -19.61 7.40
N VAL A 62 -2.81 -19.97 7.72
CA VAL A 62 -3.22 -21.37 7.89
C VAL A 62 -4.21 -21.66 6.78
N ALA A 63 -3.75 -22.44 5.80
CA ALA A 63 -4.52 -22.78 4.63
C ALA A 63 -5.19 -24.15 4.80
N LEU A 64 -6.37 -24.28 4.22
CA LEU A 64 -7.23 -25.46 4.31
C LEU A 64 -7.68 -25.85 2.91
N HIS A 65 -7.68 -27.15 2.60
CA HIS A 65 -8.25 -27.69 1.38
C HIS A 65 -9.39 -28.65 1.73
N GLY A 66 -10.54 -28.50 1.09
CA GLY A 66 -11.76 -29.24 1.45
C GLY A 66 -11.72 -30.74 1.11
N GLY A 67 -10.71 -31.22 0.40
CA GLY A 67 -10.66 -32.59 -0.09
C GLY A 67 -11.86 -32.89 -0.99
N ASP A 68 -12.28 -34.15 -1.09
CA ASP A 68 -13.42 -34.51 -1.94
C ASP A 68 -14.79 -34.18 -1.32
N THR A 69 -14.85 -33.92 -0.01
CA THR A 69 -16.12 -33.78 0.74
C THR A 69 -16.43 -32.36 1.21
N GLY A 70 -15.42 -31.49 1.24
CA GLY A 70 -15.49 -30.18 1.90
C GLY A 70 -15.32 -30.27 3.42
N LEU A 71 -15.23 -29.11 4.06
CA LEU A 71 -15.29 -28.91 5.51
C LEU A 71 -16.43 -27.94 5.84
N ARG A 72 -17.20 -28.25 6.88
CA ARG A 72 -18.26 -27.37 7.39
C ARG A 72 -17.97 -26.92 8.81
N GLY A 73 -18.43 -25.73 9.17
CA GLY A 73 -18.34 -25.27 10.55
C GLY A 73 -16.90 -25.01 11.01
N VAL A 74 -15.99 -24.65 10.09
CA VAL A 74 -14.57 -24.46 10.39
C VAL A 74 -14.40 -23.32 11.39
N ARG A 75 -13.69 -23.60 12.48
CA ARG A 75 -13.26 -22.66 13.52
C ARG A 75 -11.76 -22.78 13.70
N ALA A 76 -11.12 -21.69 14.12
CA ALA A 76 -9.72 -21.75 14.50
C ALA A 76 -9.43 -20.88 15.72
N LYS A 77 -8.38 -21.25 16.46
CA LYS A 77 -7.91 -20.52 17.63
C LYS A 77 -6.39 -20.59 17.73
N LEU A 78 -5.79 -19.48 18.14
CA LEU A 78 -4.40 -19.40 18.60
C LEU A 78 -4.40 -18.65 19.94
N PRO A 79 -4.46 -19.35 21.07
CA PRO A 79 -4.64 -18.69 22.37
C PRO A 79 -3.46 -17.79 22.76
N ALA A 80 -2.23 -18.23 22.43
CA ALA A 80 -1.01 -17.50 22.70
C ALA A 80 0.16 -18.02 21.85
N LEU A 81 1.21 -17.21 21.74
CA LEU A 81 2.57 -17.70 21.52
C LEU A 81 3.32 -17.63 22.86
N GLU A 82 3.90 -18.75 23.28
CA GLU A 82 4.59 -18.89 24.56
C GLU A 82 6.11 -18.91 24.37
N GLY A 83 6.82 -18.11 25.16
CA GLY A 83 8.27 -18.01 25.16
C GLY A 83 8.75 -17.34 26.45
N PRO A 84 9.74 -16.43 26.38
CA PRO A 84 10.15 -15.59 27.51
C PRO A 84 9.00 -14.82 28.18
N THR A 85 8.01 -14.41 27.37
CA THR A 85 6.70 -13.95 27.83
C THR A 85 5.58 -14.62 27.01
N LYS A 86 4.32 -14.30 27.28
CA LYS A 86 3.18 -14.75 26.47
C LYS A 86 2.68 -13.61 25.58
N LEU A 87 2.60 -13.86 24.27
CA LEU A 87 1.92 -12.98 23.32
C LEU A 87 0.47 -13.47 23.18
N THR A 88 -0.51 -12.65 23.53
CA THR A 88 -1.93 -13.07 23.64
C THR A 88 -2.86 -11.95 23.21
N GLY A 89 -4.16 -12.28 23.04
CA GLY A 89 -5.21 -11.27 22.89
C GLY A 89 -4.91 -10.29 21.75
N PRO A 90 -4.73 -8.96 22.01
CA PRO A 90 -4.50 -7.97 20.96
C PRO A 90 -3.19 -8.18 20.16
N ASP A 91 -2.26 -8.98 20.68
CA ASP A 91 -1.00 -9.29 20.00
C ASP A 91 -1.15 -10.34 18.91
N VAL A 92 -2.24 -11.11 18.92
CA VAL A 92 -2.49 -12.19 17.96
C VAL A 92 -3.89 -12.04 17.40
N THR A 93 -4.01 -11.72 16.12
CA THR A 93 -5.30 -11.55 15.45
C THR A 93 -5.46 -12.58 14.34
N LEU A 94 -6.55 -13.35 14.39
CA LEU A 94 -6.94 -14.28 13.34
C LEU A 94 -7.96 -13.60 12.43
N TYR A 95 -7.81 -13.80 11.12
CA TYR A 95 -8.75 -13.30 10.12
C TYR A 95 -9.17 -14.41 9.17
N ARG A 96 -10.44 -14.45 8.81
CA ARG A 96 -10.91 -15.17 7.63
C ARG A 96 -10.62 -14.33 6.39
N GLN A 97 -9.92 -14.91 5.41
CA GLN A 97 -9.74 -14.25 4.13
C GLN A 97 -11.01 -14.36 3.28
N ALA A 98 -11.65 -13.23 3.05
CA ALA A 98 -12.74 -13.10 2.11
C ALA A 98 -12.20 -13.07 0.67
N LEU A 99 -12.96 -13.68 -0.24
CA LEU A 99 -12.64 -13.74 -1.66
C LEU A 99 -13.38 -12.64 -2.41
N VAL A 100 -12.65 -11.88 -3.24
CA VAL A 100 -13.22 -10.96 -4.23
C VAL A 100 -13.15 -11.61 -5.61
N VAL A 101 -14.26 -11.63 -6.34
CA VAL A 101 -14.34 -12.22 -7.68
C VAL A 101 -14.08 -11.13 -8.72
N THR A 102 -12.86 -11.13 -9.25
CA THR A 102 -12.48 -10.25 -10.37
C THR A 102 -13.21 -10.67 -11.64
N LYS A 103 -13.68 -9.69 -12.40
CA LYS A 103 -14.36 -9.89 -13.71
C LYS A 103 -13.52 -9.41 -14.88
N GLN A 104 -12.54 -8.55 -14.60
CA GLN A 104 -11.52 -8.06 -15.51
C GLN A 104 -10.19 -8.23 -14.79
N ALA A 105 -9.13 -8.55 -15.52
CA ALA A 105 -7.79 -8.69 -14.96
C ALA A 105 -7.05 -7.35 -15.09
N SER A 106 -6.24 -6.99 -14.08
CA SER A 106 -5.42 -5.77 -14.12
C SER A 106 -4.28 -5.86 -15.15
N VAL A 107 -3.98 -7.06 -15.61
CA VAL A 107 -3.02 -7.33 -16.69
C VAL A 107 -3.75 -8.07 -17.79
N ALA A 108 -3.72 -7.51 -19.01
CA ALA A 108 -4.33 -8.15 -20.16
C ALA A 108 -3.75 -9.56 -20.39
N GLY A 109 -4.65 -10.54 -20.56
CA GLY A 109 -4.29 -11.95 -20.78
C GLY A 109 -4.21 -12.78 -19.49
N GLU A 110 -4.19 -12.16 -18.31
CA GLU A 110 -4.21 -12.89 -17.04
C GLU A 110 -5.60 -13.41 -16.68
N SER A 111 -5.62 -14.47 -15.84
CA SER A 111 -6.88 -15.10 -15.41
C SER A 111 -7.66 -14.22 -14.44
N VAL A 112 -8.95 -14.08 -14.69
CA VAL A 112 -9.91 -13.54 -13.71
C VAL A 112 -10.34 -14.62 -12.71
N GLY A 113 -11.12 -14.23 -11.70
CA GLY A 113 -11.72 -15.14 -10.72
C GLY A 113 -11.53 -14.69 -9.28
N ALA A 114 -11.67 -15.63 -8.35
CA ALA A 114 -11.61 -15.37 -6.92
C ALA A 114 -10.17 -15.15 -6.43
N TRP A 115 -9.98 -14.08 -5.67
CA TRP A 115 -8.73 -13.68 -5.03
C TRP A 115 -8.95 -13.35 -3.55
N PRO A 116 -8.07 -13.81 -2.64
CA PRO A 116 -8.13 -13.40 -1.24
C PRO A 116 -7.68 -11.95 -1.08
N ASP A 117 -8.48 -11.13 -0.40
CA ASP A 117 -8.04 -9.77 -0.04
C ASP A 117 -8.69 -9.23 1.23
N GLY A 118 -10.02 -9.17 1.35
CA GLY A 118 -10.66 -8.66 2.57
C GLY A 118 -10.39 -9.56 3.79
N LEU A 119 -9.87 -9.01 4.90
CA LEU A 119 -9.52 -9.77 6.10
C LEU A 119 -10.58 -9.58 7.19
N VAL A 120 -11.57 -10.45 7.27
CA VAL A 120 -12.59 -10.39 8.33
C VAL A 120 -11.97 -10.90 9.63
N PRO A 121 -11.79 -10.07 10.67
CA PRO A 121 -11.16 -10.50 11.92
C PRO A 121 -12.06 -11.43 12.72
N ASP A 122 -11.50 -12.25 13.60
CA ASP A 122 -12.26 -12.96 14.64
C ASP A 122 -12.67 -12.01 15.77
N THR A 123 -11.72 -11.22 16.26
CA THR A 123 -11.97 -10.06 17.12
C THR A 123 -11.27 -8.86 16.48
N ASP A 124 -12.01 -7.79 16.21
CA ASP A 124 -11.46 -6.65 15.47
C ASP A 124 -10.57 -5.76 16.36
N GLU A 125 -9.48 -5.26 15.79
CA GLU A 125 -8.47 -4.45 16.48
C GLU A 125 -8.95 -3.03 16.87
N ILE A 126 -10.11 -2.61 16.37
CA ILE A 126 -10.60 -1.24 16.52
C ILE A 126 -11.58 -1.12 17.69
N ALA A 127 -12.69 -1.86 17.64
CA ALA A 127 -13.74 -1.89 18.64
C ALA A 127 -13.58 -3.05 19.65
N GLY A 128 -12.73 -4.04 19.36
CA GLY A 128 -12.54 -5.20 20.23
C GLY A 128 -13.75 -6.14 20.26
N GLU A 129 -14.59 -6.12 19.21
CA GLU A 129 -15.80 -6.93 19.14
C GLU A 129 -15.52 -8.24 18.40
N THR A 130 -16.14 -9.33 18.84
CA THR A 130 -16.18 -10.58 18.07
C THR A 130 -16.96 -10.37 16.78
N ARG A 131 -16.40 -10.87 15.67
CA ARG A 131 -16.91 -10.73 14.31
C ARG A 131 -17.14 -12.08 13.65
N SER A 132 -17.80 -12.07 12.50
CA SER A 132 -18.25 -13.25 11.75
C SER A 132 -17.14 -13.88 10.89
N ALA A 133 -15.90 -13.95 11.41
CA ALA A 133 -14.84 -14.75 10.76
C ALA A 133 -15.11 -16.24 10.87
N PHE A 134 -15.64 -16.69 12.02
CA PHE A 134 -15.95 -18.09 12.30
C PHE A 134 -17.40 -18.28 12.77
N PRO A 135 -18.03 -19.44 12.50
CA PRO A 135 -17.51 -20.50 11.64
C PRO A 135 -17.61 -20.13 10.15
N PHE A 136 -16.88 -20.86 9.29
CA PHE A 136 -17.05 -20.78 7.83
C PHE A 136 -16.86 -22.16 7.18
N ASP A 137 -17.21 -22.29 5.91
CA ASP A 137 -17.10 -23.56 5.17
C ASP A 137 -15.98 -23.51 4.13
N VAL A 138 -15.36 -24.67 3.88
CA VAL A 138 -14.41 -24.89 2.78
C VAL A 138 -15.06 -25.85 1.78
N PRO A 139 -15.38 -25.41 0.55
CA PRO A 139 -16.00 -26.28 -0.44
C PRO A 139 -15.13 -27.49 -0.80
N ALA A 140 -15.76 -28.56 -1.26
CA ALA A 140 -15.06 -29.69 -1.84
C ALA A 140 -14.17 -29.23 -2.99
N LYS A 141 -12.94 -29.74 -3.03
CA LYS A 141 -11.92 -29.51 -4.08
C LYS A 141 -11.44 -28.06 -4.19
N GLU A 142 -11.68 -27.26 -3.16
CA GLU A 142 -11.21 -25.88 -3.08
C GLU A 142 -10.36 -25.64 -1.84
N ALA A 143 -9.54 -24.60 -1.90
CA ALA A 143 -8.81 -24.05 -0.77
C ALA A 143 -9.42 -22.75 -0.21
N ARG A 144 -9.23 -22.52 1.08
CA ARG A 144 -9.42 -21.26 1.80
C ARG A 144 -8.22 -21.03 2.72
N ALA A 145 -8.07 -19.82 3.24
CA ALA A 145 -7.02 -19.53 4.22
C ALA A 145 -7.51 -18.60 5.32
N LEU A 146 -6.87 -18.78 6.47
CA LEU A 146 -6.87 -17.86 7.58
C LEU A 146 -5.59 -17.04 7.50
N TRP A 147 -5.68 -15.75 7.74
CA TRP A 147 -4.52 -14.90 8.00
C TRP A 147 -4.32 -14.80 9.51
N VAL A 148 -3.08 -14.99 9.96
CA VAL A 148 -2.71 -14.81 11.37
C VAL A 148 -1.70 -13.66 11.42
N ASP A 149 -2.05 -12.62 12.16
CA ASP A 149 -1.22 -11.44 12.36
C ASP A 149 -0.69 -11.42 13.79
N VAL A 150 0.62 -11.31 13.96
CA VAL A 150 1.29 -11.29 15.26
C VAL A 150 2.02 -9.97 15.42
N HIS A 151 1.59 -9.16 16.38
CA HIS A 151 2.31 -8.01 16.88
C HIS A 151 3.25 -8.46 17.99
N VAL A 152 4.54 -8.13 17.89
CA VAL A 152 5.48 -8.29 18.99
C VAL A 152 5.48 -6.99 19.80
N PRO A 153 5.00 -6.97 21.06
CA PRO A 153 5.04 -5.78 21.90
C PRO A 153 6.43 -5.17 22.00
N LYS A 154 6.48 -3.84 22.19
CA LYS A 154 7.74 -3.08 22.26
C LYS A 154 8.66 -3.54 23.40
N ASP A 155 8.09 -4.08 24.46
CA ASP A 155 8.75 -4.56 25.67
C ASP A 155 8.90 -6.09 25.74
N ALA A 156 8.46 -6.83 24.71
CA ALA A 156 8.61 -8.28 24.67
C ALA A 156 10.11 -8.66 24.67
N PRO A 157 10.58 -9.57 25.55
CA PRO A 157 11.97 -9.98 25.55
C PRO A 157 12.36 -10.70 24.24
N PRO A 158 13.59 -10.51 23.72
CA PRO A 158 14.12 -11.35 22.66
C PRO A 158 14.14 -12.82 23.05
N GLY A 159 14.06 -13.69 22.05
CA GLY A 159 14.07 -15.14 22.21
C GLY A 159 13.00 -15.85 21.39
N ASP A 160 12.88 -17.15 21.60
CA ASP A 160 11.97 -18.00 20.83
C ASP A 160 10.61 -18.14 21.51
N TYR A 161 9.56 -17.99 20.69
CA TYR A 161 8.16 -18.17 21.06
C TYR A 161 7.54 -19.26 20.19
N THR A 162 6.66 -20.08 20.76
CA THR A 162 5.94 -21.13 20.05
C THR A 162 4.45 -21.03 20.35
N GLY A 163 3.62 -21.06 19.30
CA GLY A 163 2.17 -21.15 19.41
C GLY A 163 1.62 -22.20 18.46
N THR A 164 0.40 -22.68 18.72
CA THR A 164 -0.25 -23.67 17.87
C THR A 164 -1.64 -23.18 17.47
N VAL A 165 -1.83 -22.97 16.16
CA VAL A 165 -3.17 -22.73 15.61
C VAL A 165 -3.88 -24.08 15.56
N THR A 166 -5.00 -24.18 16.27
CA THR A 166 -5.87 -25.35 16.20
C THR A 166 -7.05 -25.04 15.29
N VAL A 167 -7.25 -25.87 14.28
CA VAL A 167 -8.37 -25.80 13.34
C VAL A 167 -9.32 -26.96 13.65
N GLU A 168 -10.58 -26.64 13.89
CA GLU A 168 -11.66 -27.58 14.18
C GLU A 168 -12.78 -27.42 13.14
N ALA A 169 -13.47 -28.51 12.80
CA ALA A 169 -14.64 -28.48 11.93
C ALA A 169 -15.63 -29.59 12.35
N ASP A 170 -16.83 -29.56 11.77
CA ASP A 170 -17.87 -30.54 12.06
C ASP A 170 -17.40 -31.98 11.82
N GLY A 171 -18.03 -32.95 12.50
CA GLY A 171 -17.69 -34.37 12.35
C GLY A 171 -16.38 -34.77 13.05
N GLY A 172 -15.90 -33.98 14.01
CA GLY A 172 -14.71 -34.29 14.81
C GLY A 172 -13.38 -34.03 14.09
N PHE A 173 -13.40 -33.24 13.00
CA PHE A 173 -12.18 -32.87 12.30
C PHE A 173 -11.36 -31.90 13.16
N GLN A 174 -10.08 -32.24 13.38
CA GLN A 174 -9.14 -31.38 14.07
C GLN A 174 -7.73 -31.51 13.47
N ARG A 175 -7.10 -30.37 13.19
CA ARG A 175 -5.70 -30.28 12.72
C ARG A 175 -5.00 -29.09 13.37
N GLN A 176 -3.67 -29.10 13.33
CA GLN A 176 -2.84 -28.11 13.97
C GLN A 176 -1.72 -27.63 13.05
N VAL A 177 -1.36 -26.36 13.20
CA VAL A 177 -0.18 -25.74 12.59
C VAL A 177 0.60 -25.03 13.69
N THR A 178 1.88 -25.35 13.83
CA THR A 178 2.77 -24.71 14.80
C THR A 178 3.41 -23.45 14.21
N ALA A 179 3.34 -22.34 14.93
CA ALA A 179 4.07 -21.13 14.62
C ALA A 179 5.27 -21.01 15.54
N ARG A 180 6.47 -20.89 14.97
CA ARG A 180 7.70 -20.55 15.69
C ARG A 180 8.12 -19.14 15.33
N LEU A 181 8.26 -18.30 16.35
CA LEU A 181 8.66 -16.91 16.21
C LEU A 181 9.96 -16.69 16.98
N THR A 182 11.00 -16.24 16.30
CA THR A 182 12.22 -15.73 16.92
C THR A 182 12.12 -14.20 17.00
N VAL A 183 12.13 -13.67 18.22
CA VAL A 183 12.22 -12.23 18.47
C VAL A 183 13.69 -11.86 18.62
N VAL A 184 14.20 -11.04 17.69
CA VAL A 184 15.60 -10.55 17.72
C VAL A 184 15.79 -9.40 18.69
N ASP A 185 17.03 -9.13 19.11
CA ASP A 185 17.34 -8.01 20.00
C ASP A 185 17.43 -6.67 19.24
N ALA A 186 16.31 -6.30 18.62
CA ALA A 186 16.11 -5.04 17.94
C ALA A 186 14.68 -4.55 18.19
N ALA A 187 14.43 -3.27 17.91
CA ALA A 187 13.10 -2.70 17.98
C ALA A 187 12.86 -1.78 16.77
N LEU A 188 11.71 -1.92 16.13
CA LEU A 188 11.30 -0.98 15.09
C LEU A 188 10.61 0.25 15.71
N PRO A 189 10.76 1.46 15.12
CA PRO A 189 10.09 2.65 15.63
C PRO A 189 8.57 2.50 15.49
N SER A 190 7.75 3.13 16.34
CA SER A 190 6.28 3.07 16.19
C SER A 190 5.76 3.95 15.05
N THR A 191 6.43 5.06 14.79
CA THR A 191 6.18 5.92 13.64
C THR A 191 7.20 5.57 12.56
N SER A 192 6.74 5.37 11.32
CA SER A 192 7.63 5.15 10.18
C SER A 192 8.64 6.30 10.04
N SER A 193 9.89 5.97 9.80
CA SER A 193 10.94 6.93 9.45
C SER A 193 10.75 7.49 8.04
N LEU A 194 10.08 6.73 7.17
CA LEU A 194 9.59 7.20 5.88
C LEU A 194 8.25 7.92 6.03
N SER A 195 8.16 9.14 5.51
CA SER A 195 6.89 9.87 5.45
C SER A 195 5.93 9.22 4.46
N SER A 196 4.63 9.34 4.70
CA SER A 196 3.62 8.77 3.81
C SER A 196 2.42 9.71 3.71
N ALA A 197 1.78 9.77 2.55
CA ALA A 197 0.50 10.42 2.33
C ALA A 197 -0.40 9.50 1.51
N PHE A 198 -1.20 8.68 2.19
CA PHE A 198 -2.23 7.88 1.54
C PHE A 198 -3.52 8.69 1.57
N LEU A 199 -4.03 9.12 0.42
CA LEU A 199 -5.18 10.00 0.42
C LEU A 199 -6.46 9.21 0.75
N LEU A 200 -7.36 9.85 1.50
CA LEU A 200 -8.70 9.37 1.82
C LEU A 200 -9.69 10.49 1.57
N TRP A 201 -10.74 10.21 0.80
CA TRP A 201 -11.84 11.16 0.62
C TRP A 201 -13.04 10.80 1.53
N PRO A 202 -13.40 11.65 2.52
CA PRO A 202 -14.42 11.31 3.51
C PRO A 202 -15.80 10.98 2.90
N PRO A 203 -16.17 11.60 1.75
CA PRO A 203 -17.12 11.13 0.75
C PRO A 203 -17.48 9.65 0.77
N HIS A 204 -16.46 8.89 0.38
CA HIS A 204 -16.56 7.45 0.15
C HIS A 204 -16.74 6.66 1.44
N VAL A 205 -16.18 7.14 2.57
CA VAL A 205 -16.38 6.52 3.89
C VAL A 205 -17.84 6.68 4.32
N CYS A 206 -18.40 7.88 4.19
CA CYS A 206 -19.82 8.13 4.44
C CYS A 206 -20.67 7.18 3.58
N ARG A 207 -20.40 7.11 2.27
CA ARG A 207 -21.15 6.27 1.33
C ARG A 207 -21.14 4.80 1.72
N ALA A 208 -19.97 4.29 2.09
CA ALA A 208 -19.80 2.87 2.37
C ALA A 208 -20.45 2.42 3.70
N HIS A 209 -20.52 3.30 4.69
CA HIS A 209 -21.07 2.96 6.02
C HIS A 209 -22.53 3.39 6.22
N THR A 210 -23.03 4.36 5.44
CA THR A 210 -24.36 4.94 5.65
C THR A 210 -25.26 4.91 4.41
N GLY A 211 -24.70 4.62 3.23
CA GLY A 211 -25.41 4.67 1.95
C GLY A 211 -25.63 6.07 1.37
N ARG A 212 -25.08 7.12 2.00
CA ARG A 212 -25.18 8.54 1.60
C ARG A 212 -23.80 9.22 1.59
N GLU A 213 -23.69 10.45 1.08
CA GLU A 213 -22.39 11.17 0.98
C GLU A 213 -22.30 12.47 1.78
N ASP A 214 -23.43 12.88 2.35
CA ASP A 214 -23.66 14.12 3.07
C ASP A 214 -23.76 13.86 4.58
N CYS A 215 -22.87 13.02 5.11
CA CYS A 215 -22.72 12.83 6.55
C CYS A 215 -22.27 14.13 7.20
N THR A 216 -22.77 14.42 8.40
CA THR A 216 -22.24 15.54 9.19
C THR A 216 -20.84 15.20 9.74
N PRO A 217 -20.05 16.20 10.16
CA PRO A 217 -18.77 15.94 10.84
C PRO A 217 -18.91 15.00 12.04
N GLU A 218 -19.98 15.12 12.83
CA GLU A 218 -20.25 14.30 14.01
C GLU A 218 -20.49 12.82 13.66
N GLU A 219 -21.14 12.55 12.53
CA GLU A 219 -21.34 11.19 12.01
C GLU A 219 -20.03 10.60 11.46
N LEU A 220 -19.20 11.44 10.82
CA LEU A 220 -18.06 11.00 10.03
C LEU A 220 -16.77 10.87 10.85
N GLN A 221 -16.53 11.76 11.82
CA GLN A 221 -15.30 11.77 12.62
C GLN A 221 -15.05 10.44 13.37
N PRO A 222 -16.04 9.79 14.01
CA PRO A 222 -15.82 8.49 14.64
C PRO A 222 -15.38 7.40 13.65
N LEU A 223 -15.86 7.45 12.40
CA LEU A 223 -15.41 6.53 11.35
C LEU A 223 -13.98 6.88 10.94
N LEU A 224 -13.72 8.13 10.56
CA LEU A 224 -12.41 8.57 10.06
C LEU A 224 -11.28 8.33 11.06
N THR A 225 -11.52 8.55 12.35
CA THR A 225 -10.54 8.28 13.42
C THR A 225 -10.21 6.78 13.51
N ARG A 226 -11.18 5.89 13.33
CA ARG A 226 -10.94 4.42 13.24
C ARG A 226 -10.10 4.05 12.01
N TYR A 227 -10.34 4.68 10.86
CA TYR A 227 -9.51 4.50 9.66
C TYR A 227 -8.07 4.98 9.90
N GLN A 228 -7.89 6.15 10.53
CA GLN A 228 -6.56 6.66 10.88
C GLN A 228 -5.85 5.75 11.88
N ARG A 229 -6.57 5.24 12.89
CA ARG A 229 -6.03 4.27 13.84
C ARG A 229 -5.50 3.03 13.12
N MET A 230 -6.31 2.44 12.23
CA MET A 230 -5.88 1.30 11.42
C MET A 230 -4.66 1.65 10.55
N ALA A 231 -4.62 2.82 9.92
CA ALA A 231 -3.48 3.26 9.10
C ALA A 231 -2.18 3.36 9.91
N LEU A 232 -2.23 3.94 11.12
CA LEU A 232 -1.06 4.04 11.99
C LEU A 232 -0.58 2.67 12.48
N GLU A 233 -1.48 1.73 12.78
CA GLU A 233 -1.09 0.33 13.05
C GLU A 233 -0.47 -0.38 11.83
N HIS A 234 -0.67 0.17 10.64
CA HIS A 234 -0.02 -0.25 9.39
C HIS A 234 1.13 0.68 8.97
N ARG A 235 1.56 1.58 9.85
CA ARG A 235 2.76 2.42 9.72
C ARG A 235 2.70 3.45 8.60
N PHE A 236 1.51 3.77 8.08
CA PHE A 236 1.30 4.84 7.11
C PHE A 236 0.26 5.85 7.60
N THR A 237 0.14 6.97 6.90
CA THR A 237 -0.70 8.10 7.27
C THR A 237 -1.79 8.35 6.23
N LEU A 238 -3.04 8.47 6.67
CA LEU A 238 -4.11 9.00 5.82
C LEU A 238 -4.10 10.52 5.89
N SER A 239 -3.44 11.20 4.96
CA SER A 239 -3.09 12.62 5.15
C SER A 239 -4.24 13.61 4.91
N SER A 240 -5.32 13.17 4.23
CA SER A 240 -6.38 14.06 3.71
C SER A 240 -7.76 13.78 4.30
N LEU A 241 -7.82 13.04 5.41
CA LEU A 241 -9.07 12.45 5.92
C LEU A 241 -10.02 13.44 6.60
N PHE A 242 -9.62 14.70 6.80
CA PHE A 242 -10.37 15.66 7.60
C PHE A 242 -11.68 16.08 6.93
N PRO A 243 -12.76 16.33 7.71
CA PRO A 243 -13.96 16.95 7.19
C PRO A 243 -13.64 18.28 6.50
N ARG A 244 -14.15 18.47 5.28
CA ARG A 244 -13.88 19.68 4.47
C ARG A 244 -14.86 20.83 4.73
N LYS A 245 -15.94 20.57 5.47
CA LYS A 245 -16.97 21.55 5.83
C LYS A 245 -17.45 21.30 7.27
N PRO A 246 -17.71 22.37 8.05
CA PRO A 246 -17.40 23.78 7.76
C PRO A 246 -15.88 24.04 7.69
N TRP A 247 -15.47 25.17 7.10
CA TRP A 247 -14.07 25.62 7.06
C TRP A 247 -13.95 27.11 7.44
N PRO A 248 -12.92 27.51 8.24
CA PRO A 248 -11.98 26.63 8.95
C PRO A 248 -12.70 25.71 9.95
N PRO A 249 -12.12 24.56 10.30
CA PRO A 249 -12.66 23.76 11.38
C PRO A 249 -12.60 24.56 12.68
N GLU A 250 -13.45 24.23 13.64
CA GLU A 250 -13.28 24.73 14.99
C GLU A 250 -12.02 24.06 15.58
N TRP A 251 -10.96 24.85 15.79
CA TRP A 251 -9.63 24.32 16.11
C TRP A 251 -9.59 23.53 17.42
N SER A 252 -10.42 23.86 18.42
CA SER A 252 -10.45 23.08 19.66
C SER A 252 -11.01 21.66 19.43
N THR A 253 -12.03 21.54 18.58
CA THR A 253 -12.61 20.26 18.14
C THR A 253 -11.64 19.49 17.25
N PHE A 254 -10.95 20.19 16.34
CA PHE A 254 -9.89 19.60 15.52
C PHE A 254 -8.78 19.01 16.40
N ASP A 255 -8.27 19.78 17.36
CA ASP A 255 -7.23 19.37 18.29
C ASP A 255 -7.66 18.18 19.15
N ALA A 256 -8.88 18.21 19.70
CA ALA A 256 -9.40 17.11 20.49
C ALA A 256 -9.51 15.81 19.69
N THR A 257 -9.87 15.91 18.41
CA THR A 257 -10.08 14.74 17.54
C THR A 257 -8.77 14.21 16.95
N TRP A 258 -7.93 15.10 16.41
CA TRP A 258 -6.77 14.76 15.59
C TRP A 258 -5.44 14.93 16.32
N GLY A 259 -5.39 15.78 17.35
CA GLY A 259 -4.21 15.99 18.18
C GLY A 259 -3.59 14.68 18.65
N PRO A 260 -4.35 13.70 19.20
CA PRO A 260 -3.77 12.43 19.61
C PRO A 260 -3.07 11.65 18.50
N TYR A 261 -3.57 11.72 17.26
CA TYR A 261 -2.96 11.06 16.09
C TYR A 261 -1.75 11.83 15.56
N LEU A 262 -1.71 13.15 15.73
CA LEU A 262 -0.58 14.00 15.35
C LEU A 262 0.53 13.99 16.41
N GLU A 263 0.21 13.80 17.69
CA GLU A 263 1.16 13.83 18.80
C GLU A 263 1.66 12.43 19.19
N GLY A 264 0.98 11.38 18.72
CA GLY A 264 1.32 9.99 19.03
C GLY A 264 0.79 9.49 20.36
N THR A 265 -0.27 10.12 20.86
CA THR A 265 -0.95 9.75 22.12
C THR A 265 -2.26 8.97 21.88
N ALA A 266 -2.68 8.81 20.63
CA ALA A 266 -3.82 7.97 20.27
C ALA A 266 -3.61 6.51 20.70
N PRO A 267 -4.66 5.82 21.20
CA PRO A 267 -4.57 4.44 21.62
C PRO A 267 -4.32 3.53 20.40
N ASN A 268 -3.11 2.98 20.32
CA ASN A 268 -2.66 2.07 19.26
C ASN A 268 -1.79 0.97 19.86
N ARG A 269 -1.78 -0.22 19.23
CA ARG A 269 -0.80 -1.27 19.57
C ARG A 269 0.64 -0.79 19.40
N LEU A 270 0.87 0.03 18.37
CA LEU A 270 2.11 0.78 18.19
C LEU A 270 2.09 2.06 19.03
N GLN A 271 2.49 1.95 20.30
CA GLN A 271 2.53 3.09 21.23
C GLN A 271 3.46 4.20 20.71
N GLY A 272 2.98 5.44 20.61
CA GLY A 272 3.75 6.56 20.05
C GLY A 272 3.69 6.69 18.53
N ALA A 273 2.92 5.84 17.84
CA ALA A 273 2.68 6.01 16.41
C ALA A 273 1.90 7.30 16.15
N ARG A 274 2.43 8.15 15.26
CA ARG A 274 1.81 9.41 14.86
C ARG A 274 1.80 9.60 13.35
N MET A 275 0.92 10.47 12.88
CA MET A 275 0.87 10.88 11.48
C MET A 275 2.20 11.50 11.04
N THR A 276 2.71 11.10 9.88
CA THR A 276 3.96 11.63 9.29
C THR A 276 3.71 12.77 8.30
N SER A 277 2.45 13.00 7.93
CA SER A 277 2.02 14.09 7.06
C SER A 277 0.59 14.53 7.35
N LEU A 278 0.23 15.74 6.93
CA LEU A 278 -1.11 16.32 7.05
C LEU A 278 -1.37 17.25 5.87
N GLU A 279 -2.42 16.99 5.09
CA GLU A 279 -2.76 17.83 3.94
C GLU A 279 -3.69 18.97 4.35
N TYR A 280 -3.43 20.17 3.83
CA TYR A 280 -4.37 21.28 3.80
C TYR A 280 -5.52 20.96 2.84
N VAL A 281 -6.72 20.69 3.38
CA VAL A 281 -7.92 20.33 2.60
C VAL A 281 -8.96 21.45 2.51
N GLY A 282 -8.59 22.67 2.89
CA GLY A 282 -9.44 23.85 2.91
C GLY A 282 -9.54 24.58 1.57
N PRO A 283 -10.37 25.64 1.47
CA PRO A 283 -10.39 26.54 0.31
C PRO A 283 -9.03 27.20 0.08
N LEU A 284 -8.56 27.24 -1.18
CA LEU A 284 -7.29 27.89 -1.53
C LEU A 284 -7.46 29.42 -1.60
N ASP A 285 -7.46 30.07 -0.44
CA ASP A 285 -7.43 31.52 -0.29
C ASP A 285 -6.49 31.95 0.83
N ALA A 286 -6.08 33.23 0.82
CA ALA A 286 -5.06 33.74 1.72
C ALA A 286 -5.48 33.70 3.21
N ALA A 287 -6.76 33.88 3.51
CA ALA A 287 -7.25 33.92 4.89
C ALA A 287 -7.17 32.53 5.52
N ASN A 288 -7.68 31.51 4.82
CA ASN A 288 -7.71 30.14 5.29
C ASN A 288 -6.32 29.49 5.33
N LEU A 289 -5.46 29.79 4.36
CA LEU A 289 -4.07 29.34 4.37
C LEU A 289 -3.29 29.91 5.57
N LYS A 290 -3.48 31.20 5.87
CA LYS A 290 -2.84 31.86 7.01
C LYS A 290 -3.32 31.29 8.34
N ASP A 291 -4.63 31.12 8.50
CA ASP A 291 -5.24 30.57 9.72
C ASP A 291 -4.73 29.15 10.01
N PHE A 292 -4.80 28.26 9.01
CA PHE A 292 -4.28 26.90 9.12
C PHE A 292 -2.79 26.88 9.46
N THR A 293 -1.98 27.67 8.76
CA THR A 293 -0.52 27.70 8.96
C THR A 293 -0.16 28.20 10.35
N ALA A 294 -0.86 29.22 10.84
CA ALA A 294 -0.69 29.74 12.20
C ALA A 294 -1.04 28.67 13.24
N HIS A 295 -2.15 27.95 13.07
CA HIS A 295 -2.55 26.87 13.97
C HIS A 295 -1.53 25.73 13.98
N MET A 296 -1.15 25.21 12.79
CA MET A 296 -0.15 24.13 12.69
C MET A 296 1.19 24.55 13.30
N LYS A 297 1.60 25.82 13.16
CA LYS A 297 2.81 26.35 13.79
C LYS A 297 2.68 26.38 15.32
N ALA A 298 1.57 26.89 15.84
CA ALA A 298 1.33 26.98 17.28
C ALA A 298 1.31 25.60 17.96
N LYS A 299 0.84 24.57 17.24
CA LYS A 299 0.80 23.19 17.71
C LYS A 299 2.10 22.41 17.48
N GLY A 300 3.06 22.96 16.73
CA GLY A 300 4.29 22.24 16.36
C GLY A 300 4.05 21.13 15.34
N TRP A 301 3.05 21.28 14.48
CA TRP A 301 2.68 20.31 13.43
C TRP A 301 3.02 20.78 12.00
N LEU A 302 3.48 22.03 11.85
CA LEU A 302 3.73 22.65 10.54
C LEU A 302 4.76 21.89 9.70
N ASP A 303 5.74 21.25 10.33
CA ASP A 303 6.77 20.43 9.69
C ASP A 303 6.24 19.14 9.03
N ARG A 304 5.00 18.76 9.31
CA ARG A 304 4.30 17.63 8.67
C ARG A 304 3.14 18.10 7.79
N ALA A 305 2.76 19.37 7.87
CA ALA A 305 1.70 19.94 7.08
C ALA A 305 2.19 20.28 5.66
N TYR A 306 1.34 20.04 4.67
CA TYR A 306 1.60 20.42 3.28
C TYR A 306 0.33 20.86 2.55
N VAL A 307 0.50 21.53 1.42
CA VAL A 307 -0.57 21.85 0.48
C VAL A 307 -0.19 21.38 -0.92
N GLN A 308 -1.11 20.71 -1.62
CA GLN A 308 -0.92 20.32 -3.01
C GLN A 308 -1.10 21.55 -3.92
N LEU A 309 -0.13 21.78 -4.82
CA LEU A 309 -0.22 22.86 -5.80
C LEU A 309 -1.03 22.49 -7.05
N GLY A 310 -1.15 21.19 -7.33
CA GLY A 310 -1.80 20.65 -8.50
C GLY A 310 -1.54 19.17 -8.67
N ASP A 311 -2.18 18.60 -9.69
CA ASP A 311 -2.11 17.18 -10.01
C ASP A 311 -1.53 16.99 -11.42
N GLU A 312 -0.33 16.41 -11.51
CA GLU A 312 0.33 15.98 -12.75
C GLU A 312 0.25 17.02 -13.89
N PRO A 313 0.76 18.26 -13.70
CA PRO A 313 0.68 19.29 -14.73
C PRO A 313 1.46 18.89 -16.01
N PRO A 314 0.94 19.23 -17.21
CA PRO A 314 -0.24 20.05 -17.48
C PRO A 314 -1.57 19.28 -17.52
N TYR A 315 -1.58 17.98 -17.22
CA TYR A 315 -2.74 17.12 -17.43
C TYR A 315 -3.87 17.37 -16.42
N GLY A 316 -3.61 17.19 -15.12
CA GLY A 316 -4.62 17.40 -14.08
C GLY A 316 -4.72 18.85 -13.62
N THR A 317 -3.66 19.63 -13.77
CA THR A 317 -3.62 21.06 -13.42
C THR A 317 -2.74 21.83 -14.42
N PRO A 318 -3.19 22.95 -15.01
CA PRO A 318 -2.32 23.75 -15.86
C PRO A 318 -1.15 24.38 -15.09
N PHE A 319 0.03 24.50 -15.73
CA PHE A 319 1.20 25.13 -15.09
C PHE A 319 0.93 26.55 -14.56
N ALA A 320 0.12 27.34 -15.27
CA ALA A 320 -0.27 28.68 -14.81
C ALA A 320 -1.02 28.66 -13.47
N GLN A 321 -1.84 27.62 -13.23
CA GLN A 321 -2.55 27.45 -11.96
C GLN A 321 -1.61 26.98 -10.85
N VAL A 322 -0.63 26.11 -11.17
CA VAL A 322 0.41 25.71 -10.22
C VAL A 322 1.22 26.92 -9.76
N HIS A 323 1.64 27.79 -10.69
CA HIS A 323 2.31 29.06 -10.37
C HIS A 323 1.45 29.96 -9.50
N ALA A 324 0.20 30.22 -9.90
CA ALA A 324 -0.70 31.07 -9.13
C ALA A 324 -0.95 30.55 -7.69
N THR A 325 -1.08 29.22 -7.55
CA THR A 325 -1.26 28.59 -6.24
C THR A 325 0.03 28.67 -5.40
N GLY A 326 1.18 28.42 -6.02
CA GLY A 326 2.49 28.56 -5.38
C GLY A 326 2.72 29.98 -4.86
N GLU A 327 2.49 30.99 -5.69
CA GLU A 327 2.59 32.40 -5.31
C GLU A 327 1.67 32.75 -4.14
N LEU A 328 0.41 32.31 -4.20
CA LEU A 328 -0.55 32.51 -3.12
C LEU A 328 -0.05 31.89 -1.80
N VAL A 329 0.43 30.64 -1.82
CA VAL A 329 0.93 29.96 -0.62
C VAL A 329 2.17 30.67 -0.08
N ARG A 330 3.13 31.08 -0.93
CA ARG A 330 4.32 31.82 -0.49
C ARG A 330 3.98 33.14 0.16
N GLN A 331 2.95 33.84 -0.33
CA GLN A 331 2.50 35.12 0.23
C GLN A 331 1.69 34.95 1.52
N ALA A 332 0.75 34.00 1.56
CA ALA A 332 -0.23 33.88 2.64
C ALA A 332 0.21 32.95 3.78
N ALA A 333 1.03 31.94 3.48
CA ALA A 333 1.39 30.85 4.38
C ALA A 333 2.90 30.51 4.30
N PRO A 334 3.80 31.48 4.58
CA PRO A 334 5.23 31.21 4.56
C PRO A 334 5.59 30.12 5.58
N GLY A 335 6.23 29.04 5.10
CA GLY A 335 6.60 27.87 5.90
C GLY A 335 5.66 26.67 5.77
N LEU A 336 4.48 26.82 5.17
CA LEU A 336 3.68 25.67 4.74
C LEU A 336 4.33 25.03 3.52
N ARG A 337 4.65 23.74 3.61
CA ARG A 337 5.30 23.01 2.51
C ARG A 337 4.35 22.86 1.33
N THR A 338 4.87 23.09 0.14
CA THR A 338 4.14 22.82 -1.10
C THR A 338 4.53 21.45 -1.65
N MET A 339 3.55 20.71 -2.17
CA MET A 339 3.76 19.41 -2.81
C MET A 339 3.22 19.45 -4.24
N LEU A 340 3.91 18.75 -5.16
CA LEU A 340 3.47 18.63 -6.55
C LEU A 340 3.83 17.25 -7.11
N THR A 341 2.85 16.56 -7.70
CA THR A 341 3.08 15.37 -8.52
C THR A 341 3.70 15.78 -9.86
N THR A 342 5.03 15.67 -9.97
CA THR A 342 5.77 16.14 -11.16
C THR A 342 7.15 15.48 -11.25
N ASN A 343 7.74 15.54 -12.44
CA ASN A 343 9.10 15.06 -12.68
C ASN A 343 10.12 16.22 -12.79
N SER A 344 11.41 15.90 -12.70
CA SER A 344 12.51 16.90 -12.75
C SER A 344 12.57 17.69 -14.06
N ARG A 345 12.14 17.08 -15.18
CA ARG A 345 12.09 17.78 -16.48
C ARG A 345 11.05 18.89 -16.43
N GLU A 346 9.83 18.59 -15.98
CA GLU A 346 8.75 19.57 -15.90
C GLU A 346 9.02 20.66 -14.87
N LEU A 347 9.63 20.31 -13.73
CA LEU A 347 10.08 21.28 -12.72
C LEU A 347 10.97 22.35 -13.34
N LYS A 348 11.98 21.92 -14.12
CA LYS A 348 12.95 22.80 -14.76
C LYS A 348 12.36 23.56 -15.94
N ALA A 349 11.68 22.85 -16.85
CA ALA A 349 11.17 23.42 -18.09
C ALA A 349 10.13 24.52 -17.86
N ASN A 350 9.35 24.42 -16.77
CA ASN A 350 8.26 25.34 -16.47
C ASN A 350 8.57 26.28 -15.28
N GLY A 351 9.83 26.32 -14.81
CA GLY A 351 10.26 27.24 -13.75
C GLY A 351 9.57 27.02 -12.41
N LEU A 352 9.22 25.77 -12.07
CA LEU A 352 8.42 25.45 -10.88
C LEU A 352 9.26 25.23 -9.61
N GLU A 353 10.58 25.16 -9.75
CA GLU A 353 11.47 24.81 -8.64
C GLU A 353 11.18 25.67 -7.40
N ASP A 354 11.08 27.01 -7.52
CA ASP A 354 10.84 27.93 -6.39
C ASP A 354 9.47 27.79 -5.73
N ALA A 355 8.48 27.32 -6.49
CA ALA A 355 7.13 27.08 -5.97
C ALA A 355 7.03 25.76 -5.19
N VAL A 356 7.89 24.77 -5.47
CA VAL A 356 7.76 23.38 -4.97
C VAL A 356 8.77 23.08 -3.85
N ASP A 357 8.28 22.56 -2.73
CA ASP A 357 9.12 22.02 -1.65
C ASP A 357 9.24 20.49 -1.77
N THR A 358 8.16 19.79 -2.08
CA THR A 358 8.16 18.33 -2.25
C THR A 358 7.78 17.93 -3.67
N ALA A 359 8.74 17.40 -4.41
CA ALA A 359 8.50 16.83 -5.73
C ALA A 359 8.13 15.35 -5.62
N VAL A 360 7.06 14.95 -6.30
CA VAL A 360 6.54 13.57 -6.24
C VAL A 360 6.46 12.97 -7.65
N PRO A 361 7.56 12.50 -8.25
CA PRO A 361 7.51 11.78 -9.52
C PRO A 361 6.83 10.42 -9.42
N LEU A 362 6.24 10.03 -10.55
CA LEU A 362 5.86 8.65 -10.80
C LEU A 362 7.10 7.76 -10.74
N VAL A 363 6.96 6.56 -10.18
CA VAL A 363 8.01 5.53 -10.20
C VAL A 363 8.51 5.27 -11.63
N ASN A 364 7.59 5.29 -12.59
CA ASN A 364 7.86 5.17 -14.03
C ASN A 364 8.74 6.29 -14.60
N HIS A 365 8.75 7.47 -13.96
CA HIS A 365 9.58 8.62 -14.37
C HIS A 365 10.88 8.70 -13.58
N LEU A 366 11.00 8.00 -12.44
CA LEU A 366 12.18 8.02 -11.59
C LEU A 366 13.16 6.89 -11.89
N ASP A 367 12.68 5.69 -12.24
CA ASP A 367 13.50 4.59 -12.76
C ASP A 367 12.75 3.91 -13.90
N GLY A 368 12.70 4.61 -15.03
CA GLY A 368 11.77 4.35 -16.14
C GLY A 368 12.28 3.39 -17.20
N THR A 369 11.36 2.96 -18.06
CA THR A 369 11.67 2.18 -19.27
C THR A 369 11.43 2.96 -20.55
N ASP A 370 10.56 3.97 -20.49
CA ASP A 370 10.30 4.90 -21.59
C ASP A 370 11.56 5.70 -21.96
N ALA A 371 11.68 6.05 -23.24
CA ALA A 371 12.88 6.70 -23.78
C ALA A 371 13.26 8.00 -23.02
N ASN A 372 12.26 8.76 -22.58
CA ASN A 372 12.47 10.01 -21.83
C ASN A 372 12.93 9.81 -20.38
N PHE A 373 12.71 8.64 -19.81
CA PHE A 373 12.94 8.35 -18.39
C PHE A 373 13.75 7.06 -18.17
N ARG A 374 14.49 6.62 -19.18
CA ARG A 374 15.16 5.32 -19.17
C ARG A 374 16.21 5.23 -18.05
N GLY A 375 16.01 4.27 -17.15
CA GLY A 375 16.88 4.00 -16.01
C GLY A 375 16.72 5.02 -14.88
N ASP A 376 17.62 4.94 -13.90
CA ASP A 376 17.60 5.77 -12.70
C ASP A 376 17.81 7.27 -13.02
N GLN A 377 16.76 8.07 -12.79
CA GLN A 377 16.73 9.52 -12.97
C GLN A 377 17.08 10.29 -11.69
N ARG A 378 17.45 9.63 -10.59
CA ARG A 378 17.67 10.29 -9.28
C ARG A 378 18.67 11.44 -9.35
N ALA A 379 19.71 11.33 -10.18
CA ALA A 379 20.71 12.38 -10.36
C ALA A 379 20.11 13.71 -10.87
N THR A 380 19.00 13.66 -11.60
CA THR A 380 18.32 14.86 -12.15
C THR A 380 17.68 15.73 -11.06
N TYR A 381 17.48 15.20 -9.85
CA TYR A 381 16.92 15.92 -8.71
C TYR A 381 17.99 16.56 -7.81
N THR A 382 19.28 16.37 -8.08
CA THR A 382 20.36 16.82 -7.18
C THR A 382 20.27 18.31 -6.87
N ARG A 383 20.17 19.17 -7.90
CA ARG A 383 20.05 20.62 -7.73
C ARG A 383 18.79 21.03 -6.96
N PHE A 384 17.66 20.38 -7.25
CA PHE A 384 16.42 20.64 -6.54
C PHE A 384 16.59 20.35 -5.03
N LEU A 385 17.22 19.21 -4.71
CA LEU A 385 17.41 18.73 -3.33
C LEU A 385 18.54 19.43 -2.55
N GLU A 386 19.41 20.18 -3.21
CA GLU A 386 20.39 21.06 -2.54
C GLU A 386 19.73 22.24 -1.82
N ARG A 387 18.49 22.58 -2.18
CA ARG A 387 17.74 23.65 -1.54
C ARG A 387 17.21 23.23 -0.17
N PRO A 388 17.43 24.04 0.87
CA PRO A 388 16.89 23.76 2.20
C PRO A 388 15.37 23.55 2.18
N GLY A 389 14.90 22.53 2.91
CA GLY A 389 13.48 22.25 3.06
C GLY A 389 12.83 21.50 1.89
N THR A 390 13.59 21.14 0.85
CA THR A 390 13.07 20.34 -0.27
C THR A 390 13.14 18.84 0.00
N ALA A 391 12.23 18.08 -0.61
CA ALA A 391 12.15 16.64 -0.47
C ALA A 391 11.76 15.96 -1.80
N LEU A 392 12.29 14.75 -2.00
CA LEU A 392 11.86 13.86 -3.07
C LEU A 392 10.98 12.78 -2.46
N TRP A 393 9.72 12.73 -2.89
CA TRP A 393 8.83 11.61 -2.61
C TRP A 393 8.60 10.85 -3.91
N MET A 394 7.84 9.77 -3.87
CA MET A 394 7.42 9.07 -5.09
C MET A 394 6.07 8.39 -4.92
N TYR A 395 5.51 7.97 -6.05
CA TYR A 395 4.27 7.21 -6.07
C TYR A 395 4.21 6.25 -7.24
N GLN A 396 3.40 5.21 -7.08
CA GLN A 396 2.91 4.39 -8.17
C GLN A 396 1.48 4.79 -8.53
N SER A 397 1.11 4.62 -9.79
CA SER A 397 -0.21 4.96 -10.30
C SER A 397 -0.67 3.91 -11.32
N CYS A 398 -1.84 4.13 -11.91
CA CYS A 398 -2.29 3.36 -13.05
C CYS A 398 -1.29 3.30 -14.20
N MET A 399 -0.33 4.22 -14.35
CA MET A 399 0.70 4.10 -15.40
C MET A 399 1.56 2.86 -15.23
N SER A 400 1.64 2.30 -14.01
CA SER A 400 2.34 1.05 -13.73
C SER A 400 1.58 -0.20 -14.22
N HIS A 401 0.31 -0.07 -14.62
CA HIS A 401 -0.51 -1.18 -15.13
C HIS A 401 -1.41 -0.86 -16.35
N GLY A 402 -1.47 0.39 -16.78
CA GLY A 402 -2.39 0.94 -17.79
C GLY A 402 -3.49 1.78 -17.14
N CYS A 403 -3.79 2.99 -17.64
CA CYS A 403 -4.81 3.88 -17.04
C CYS A 403 -6.18 3.83 -17.72
N ALA A 404 -6.23 3.31 -18.96
CA ALA A 404 -7.45 3.11 -19.72
C ALA A 404 -7.60 1.65 -20.13
N TYR A 405 -8.84 1.20 -20.31
CA TYR A 405 -9.12 -0.17 -20.75
C TYR A 405 -8.41 -0.48 -22.08
N GLY A 406 -7.58 -1.52 -22.09
CA GLY A 406 -6.79 -1.92 -23.25
C GLY A 406 -5.42 -1.25 -23.37
N THR A 407 -5.10 -0.27 -22.52
CA THR A 407 -3.72 0.19 -22.31
C THR A 407 -3.06 -0.71 -21.28
N ASN A 408 -1.78 -1.05 -21.47
CA ASN A 408 -1.03 -1.82 -20.49
C ASN A 408 0.38 -1.27 -20.38
N ALA A 409 0.92 -1.26 -19.17
CA ALA A 409 2.34 -1.04 -18.96
C ALA A 409 3.10 -2.28 -19.47
N PRO A 410 4.05 -2.14 -20.42
CA PRO A 410 4.71 -3.28 -21.04
C PRO A 410 5.57 -4.10 -20.08
N GLU A 411 5.93 -3.55 -18.92
CA GLU A 411 6.66 -4.23 -17.86
C GLU A 411 5.74 -5.00 -16.91
N ASN A 412 4.44 -4.71 -16.89
CA ASN A 412 3.49 -5.35 -15.99
C ASN A 412 3.11 -6.76 -16.48
N LYS A 413 4.10 -7.66 -16.48
CA LYS A 413 3.99 -9.06 -16.91
C LYS A 413 4.04 -10.00 -15.70
N PRO A 414 3.69 -11.29 -15.82
CA PRO A 414 4.03 -12.28 -14.78
C PRO A 414 5.54 -12.37 -14.56
N GLY A 415 5.97 -12.46 -13.31
CA GLY A 415 7.37 -12.61 -12.91
C GLY A 415 8.20 -11.32 -12.87
N ALA A 416 7.74 -10.22 -13.46
CA ALA A 416 8.43 -8.93 -13.51
C ALA A 416 7.43 -7.77 -13.47
N GLY A 417 7.89 -6.52 -13.38
CA GLY A 417 7.03 -5.33 -13.40
C GLY A 417 7.16 -4.44 -12.18
N TRP A 418 6.45 -3.32 -12.23
CA TRP A 418 6.43 -2.26 -11.22
C TRP A 418 5.88 -2.74 -9.86
N PRO A 419 6.21 -2.04 -8.75
CA PRO A 419 5.41 -2.13 -7.53
C PRO A 419 3.94 -1.89 -7.84
N SER A 420 3.05 -2.60 -7.15
CA SER A 420 1.63 -2.53 -7.45
C SER A 420 0.78 -2.95 -6.26
N TYR A 421 -0.22 -2.13 -5.95
CA TYR A 421 -1.24 -2.43 -4.95
C TYR A 421 -2.50 -3.07 -5.54
N MET A 422 -2.42 -3.67 -6.74
CA MET A 422 -3.56 -4.38 -7.32
C MET A 422 -3.79 -5.74 -6.64
N LEU A 423 -5.07 -6.05 -6.41
CA LEU A 423 -5.58 -7.24 -5.72
C LEU A 423 -5.24 -8.54 -6.44
N ASP A 424 -5.16 -8.53 -7.77
CA ASP A 424 -4.87 -9.69 -8.62
C ASP A 424 -3.42 -9.76 -9.11
N ARG A 425 -2.49 -9.13 -8.37
CA ARG A 425 -1.04 -9.24 -8.57
C ARG A 425 -0.37 -10.06 -7.46
N SER A 426 0.88 -10.46 -7.64
CA SER A 426 1.61 -11.21 -6.61
C SER A 426 1.72 -10.38 -5.31
N ALA A 427 1.83 -11.05 -4.17
CA ALA A 427 2.02 -10.38 -2.89
C ALA A 427 3.33 -9.55 -2.86
N ALA A 428 4.36 -10.01 -3.58
CA ALA A 428 5.63 -9.32 -3.72
C ALA A 428 5.45 -7.89 -4.25
N LYS A 429 4.55 -7.66 -5.22
CA LYS A 429 4.31 -6.32 -5.77
C LYS A 429 3.81 -5.32 -4.74
N ALA A 430 2.97 -5.75 -3.80
CA ALA A 430 2.43 -4.86 -2.77
C ALA A 430 3.42 -4.57 -1.64
N ARG A 431 4.44 -5.42 -1.47
CA ARG A 431 5.53 -5.24 -0.50
C ARG A 431 6.71 -4.43 -1.05
N ALA A 432 6.80 -4.30 -2.38
CA ALA A 432 8.00 -3.82 -3.06
C ALA A 432 8.23 -2.31 -3.03
N MET A 433 7.19 -1.50 -2.83
CA MET A 433 7.27 -0.05 -3.02
C MET A 433 8.40 0.56 -2.18
N GLU A 434 8.50 0.21 -0.89
CA GLU A 434 9.51 0.86 -0.04
C GLU A 434 10.94 0.41 -0.23
N TRP A 435 11.15 -0.77 -0.83
CA TRP A 435 12.46 -1.14 -1.34
C TRP A 435 12.88 -0.22 -2.48
N VAL A 436 11.95 0.13 -3.38
CA VAL A 436 12.18 1.09 -4.46
C VAL A 436 12.39 2.50 -3.90
N THR A 437 11.57 2.94 -2.95
CA THR A 437 11.71 4.22 -2.25
C THR A 437 13.10 4.39 -1.64
N PHE A 438 13.59 3.35 -0.94
CA PHE A 438 14.93 3.33 -0.36
C PHE A 438 16.03 3.43 -1.43
N LEU A 439 15.93 2.65 -2.51
CA LEU A 439 16.92 2.64 -3.60
C LEU A 439 16.99 3.99 -4.34
N ALA A 440 15.87 4.69 -4.44
CA ALA A 440 15.78 6.03 -5.02
C ALA A 440 16.29 7.13 -4.07
N GLY A 441 16.45 6.83 -2.78
CA GLY A 441 16.75 7.84 -1.76
C GLY A 441 15.62 8.88 -1.63
N ALA A 442 14.38 8.46 -1.88
CA ALA A 442 13.19 9.26 -1.62
C ALA A 442 12.86 9.20 -0.12
N THR A 443 12.24 10.26 0.40
CA THR A 443 11.92 10.41 1.83
C THR A 443 10.43 10.26 2.14
N GLY A 444 9.61 9.97 1.13
CA GLY A 444 8.22 9.62 1.36
C GLY A 444 7.50 9.00 0.17
N GLU A 445 6.33 8.42 0.48
CA GLU A 445 5.40 7.84 -0.49
C GLU A 445 4.10 8.65 -0.52
N LEU A 446 3.60 8.95 -1.72
CA LEU A 446 2.21 9.40 -1.93
C LEU A 446 1.41 8.23 -2.54
N TYR A 447 0.17 8.05 -2.12
CA TYR A 447 -0.78 7.19 -2.82
C TYR A 447 -2.11 7.92 -3.00
N TYR A 448 -2.52 8.06 -4.27
CA TYR A 448 -3.53 9.04 -4.69
C TYR A 448 -4.93 8.83 -4.08
N GLN A 449 -5.25 7.61 -3.60
CA GLN A 449 -6.53 7.30 -2.95
C GLN A 449 -6.45 5.96 -2.20
N SER A 450 -7.22 5.78 -1.12
CA SER A 450 -7.26 4.52 -0.35
C SER A 450 -8.66 3.94 -0.18
N VAL A 451 -9.71 4.73 -0.44
CA VAL A 451 -11.12 4.33 -0.23
C VAL A 451 -11.98 4.57 -1.48
N GLY A 452 -11.37 4.63 -2.66
CA GLY A 452 -11.99 5.07 -3.92
C GLY A 452 -13.24 4.30 -4.34
N MET A 453 -13.29 2.99 -4.07
CA MET A 453 -14.43 2.10 -4.32
C MET A 453 -14.89 1.38 -3.04
N LEU A 454 -14.74 2.02 -1.88
CA LEU A 454 -15.02 1.41 -0.58
C LEU A 454 -16.44 0.82 -0.49
N SER A 455 -17.46 1.50 -1.01
CA SER A 455 -18.86 1.03 -0.95
C SER A 455 -19.11 -0.27 -1.70
N THR A 456 -18.28 -0.60 -2.70
CA THR A 456 -18.38 -1.85 -3.46
C THR A 456 -17.24 -2.81 -3.14
N ALA A 457 -16.41 -2.51 -2.13
CA ALA A 457 -15.15 -3.21 -1.91
C ALA A 457 -15.30 -4.74 -1.80
N TRP A 458 -16.38 -5.23 -1.20
CA TRP A 458 -16.67 -6.67 -1.06
C TRP A 458 -17.03 -7.38 -2.38
N THR A 459 -17.38 -6.65 -3.43
CA THR A 459 -17.93 -7.20 -4.68
C THR A 459 -17.20 -6.77 -5.94
N ASP A 460 -16.75 -5.51 -6.02
CA ASP A 460 -16.04 -4.94 -7.16
C ASP A 460 -15.14 -3.77 -6.73
N GLN A 461 -13.90 -3.79 -7.22
CA GLN A 461 -12.90 -2.75 -7.01
C GLN A 461 -12.12 -2.42 -8.29
N TYR A 462 -12.65 -2.75 -9.47
CA TYR A 462 -11.94 -2.49 -10.72
C TYR A 462 -12.03 -1.02 -11.14
N ARG A 463 -10.92 -0.30 -11.09
CA ARG A 463 -10.81 1.11 -11.50
C ARG A 463 -9.48 1.35 -12.19
N PHE A 464 -9.46 2.25 -13.18
CA PHE A 464 -8.24 2.61 -13.92
C PHE A 464 -7.42 1.40 -14.40
N ASN A 465 -8.12 0.39 -14.94
CA ASN A 465 -7.52 -0.86 -15.40
C ASN A 465 -6.85 -1.73 -14.31
N GLY A 466 -7.15 -1.47 -13.03
CA GLY A 466 -6.59 -2.18 -11.89
C GLY A 466 -7.67 -2.63 -10.88
N ASN A 467 -7.63 -3.89 -10.48
CA ASN A 467 -8.42 -4.40 -9.36
C ASN A 467 -7.83 -3.87 -8.06
N GLY A 468 -8.57 -3.03 -7.34
CA GLY A 468 -8.16 -2.46 -6.07
C GLY A 468 -7.38 -1.15 -6.20
N ASP A 469 -7.26 -0.58 -7.41
CA ASP A 469 -6.61 0.73 -7.59
C ASP A 469 -7.36 1.81 -6.79
N GLY A 470 -6.62 2.52 -5.96
CA GLY A 470 -7.17 3.50 -5.03
C GLY A 470 -8.06 2.95 -3.92
N THR A 471 -8.14 1.64 -3.71
CA THR A 471 -9.02 0.99 -2.71
C THR A 471 -8.26 -0.08 -1.93
N LEU A 472 -7.91 0.22 -0.68
CA LEU A 472 -7.10 -0.63 0.19
C LEU A 472 -7.86 -1.14 1.43
N PHE A 473 -9.04 -0.57 1.70
CA PHE A 473 -9.88 -0.91 2.84
C PHE A 473 -11.20 -1.53 2.38
N TYR A 474 -11.86 -2.22 3.32
CA TYR A 474 -13.22 -2.72 3.20
C TYR A 474 -14.10 -2.10 4.29
N PRO A 475 -15.40 -1.84 4.02
CA PRO A 475 -16.31 -1.36 5.04
C PRO A 475 -16.77 -2.52 5.93
N GLY A 476 -16.35 -2.50 7.20
CA GLY A 476 -16.78 -3.46 8.22
C GLY A 476 -18.06 -3.03 8.91
N THR A 477 -19.19 -3.15 8.21
CA THR A 477 -20.51 -2.93 8.79
C THR A 477 -20.96 -4.16 9.61
N PRO A 478 -21.88 -4.01 10.59
CA PRO A 478 -22.48 -5.15 11.28
C PRO A 478 -23.07 -6.21 10.34
N GLU A 479 -23.60 -5.81 9.19
CA GLU A 479 -24.11 -6.73 8.16
C GLU A 479 -22.98 -7.51 7.49
N ALA A 480 -21.87 -6.84 7.14
CA ALA A 480 -20.76 -7.46 6.42
C ALA A 480 -19.92 -8.39 7.31
N ILE A 481 -19.69 -8.01 8.56
CA ILE A 481 -18.73 -8.69 9.45
C ILE A 481 -19.27 -9.04 10.83
N GLY A 482 -20.55 -8.81 11.14
CA GLY A 482 -21.07 -8.99 12.51
C GLY A 482 -20.58 -7.93 13.49
N GLY A 483 -20.85 -8.14 14.77
CA GLY A 483 -20.65 -7.13 15.82
C GLY A 483 -21.74 -6.05 15.81
N LYS A 484 -21.46 -4.89 16.40
CA LYS A 484 -22.38 -3.75 16.55
C LYS A 484 -21.79 -2.45 16.02
N THR A 485 -20.48 -2.33 16.00
CA THR A 485 -19.80 -1.08 15.62
C THR A 485 -19.21 -1.18 14.22
N ASP A 486 -19.52 -0.19 13.37
CA ASP A 486 -18.87 0.03 12.08
C ASP A 486 -17.36 0.31 12.24
N VAL A 487 -16.54 -0.48 11.54
CA VAL A 487 -15.07 -0.35 11.58
C VAL A 487 -14.48 -0.47 10.17
N PRO A 488 -13.30 0.11 9.89
CA PRO A 488 -12.54 -0.28 8.71
C PRO A 488 -12.12 -1.75 8.83
N VAL A 489 -12.00 -2.43 7.68
CA VAL A 489 -11.43 -3.76 7.58
C VAL A 489 -10.22 -3.72 6.65
N ALA A 490 -9.11 -4.29 7.10
CA ALA A 490 -7.88 -4.31 6.32
C ALA A 490 -7.99 -5.25 5.11
N SER A 491 -7.39 -4.86 3.99
CA SER A 491 -7.04 -5.79 2.92
C SER A 491 -5.77 -6.57 3.28
N LEU A 492 -5.58 -7.71 2.62
CA LEU A 492 -4.32 -8.45 2.60
C LEU A 492 -3.20 -7.55 2.08
N ARG A 493 -3.50 -6.73 1.07
CA ARG A 493 -2.54 -5.73 0.54
C ARG A 493 -2.06 -4.75 1.60
N LEU A 494 -2.91 -4.27 2.50
CA LEU A 494 -2.47 -3.40 3.61
C LEU A 494 -1.47 -4.08 4.54
N LYS A 495 -1.63 -5.39 4.79
CA LYS A 495 -0.66 -6.17 5.57
C LYS A 495 0.69 -6.26 4.85
N LEU A 496 0.69 -6.37 3.53
CA LEU A 496 1.89 -6.39 2.69
C LEU A 496 2.56 -5.02 2.56
N ILE A 497 1.78 -3.94 2.45
CA ILE A 497 2.27 -2.55 2.47
C ILE A 497 2.95 -2.29 3.81
N ARG A 498 2.32 -2.65 4.94
CA ARG A 498 2.95 -2.58 6.27
C ARG A 498 4.26 -3.35 6.31
N GLN A 499 4.32 -4.53 5.70
CA GLN A 499 5.58 -5.29 5.62
C GLN A 499 6.65 -4.54 4.81
N GLY A 500 6.30 -3.90 3.70
CA GLY A 500 7.21 -3.03 2.94
C GLY A 500 7.72 -1.86 3.79
N MET A 501 6.84 -1.17 4.52
CA MET A 501 7.21 -0.11 5.46
C MET A 501 8.19 -0.60 6.54
N GLN A 502 8.01 -1.83 7.05
CA GLN A 502 8.93 -2.43 8.03
C GLN A 502 10.27 -2.85 7.39
N ASP A 503 10.26 -3.31 6.14
CA ASP A 503 11.48 -3.61 5.40
C ASP A 503 12.33 -2.34 5.18
N TYR A 504 11.69 -1.19 4.95
CA TYR A 504 12.37 0.11 4.90
C TYR A 504 13.10 0.43 6.21
N GLU A 505 12.45 0.17 7.36
CA GLU A 505 13.10 0.37 8.66
C GLU A 505 14.33 -0.52 8.83
N TRP A 506 14.32 -1.75 8.32
CA TRP A 506 15.50 -2.62 8.34
C TRP A 506 16.63 -2.12 7.42
N LEU A 507 16.29 -1.68 6.20
CA LEU A 507 17.26 -1.07 5.29
C LEU A 507 17.91 0.18 5.91
N LYS A 508 17.09 1.02 6.52
CA LYS A 508 17.55 2.21 7.24
C LYS A 508 18.37 1.84 8.46
N ALA A 509 17.93 0.89 9.29
CA ALA A 509 18.64 0.48 10.50
C ALA A 509 20.05 -0.04 10.20
N VAL A 510 20.23 -0.85 9.15
CA VAL A 510 21.56 -1.29 8.70
C VAL A 510 22.41 -0.12 8.19
N SER A 511 21.80 0.79 7.44
CA SER A 511 22.48 1.99 6.93
C SER A 511 22.96 2.90 8.06
N ASP A 512 22.09 3.22 9.01
CA ASP A 512 22.38 4.04 10.19
C ASP A 512 23.38 3.35 11.13
N ALA A 513 23.36 2.01 11.16
CA ALA A 513 24.35 1.23 11.90
C ALA A 513 25.75 1.25 11.25
N GLY A 514 25.91 1.88 10.08
CA GLY A 514 27.21 2.12 9.46
C GLY A 514 27.51 1.25 8.24
N ASP A 515 26.52 0.54 7.68
CA ASP A 515 26.71 -0.25 6.45
C ASP A 515 25.64 0.05 5.37
N PRO A 516 25.57 1.31 4.88
CA PRO A 516 24.62 1.69 3.84
C PRO A 516 24.85 0.96 2.51
N ASP A 517 26.10 0.57 2.22
CA ASP A 517 26.44 -0.15 1.00
C ASP A 517 25.87 -1.57 1.00
N PHE A 518 25.92 -2.29 2.13
CA PHE A 518 25.26 -3.58 2.26
C PHE A 518 23.73 -3.47 2.11
N ALA A 519 23.10 -2.51 2.79
CA ALA A 519 21.65 -2.30 2.68
C ALA A 519 21.23 -2.03 1.23
N ARG A 520 21.93 -1.12 0.55
CA ARG A 520 21.72 -0.83 -0.88
C ARG A 520 21.96 -2.05 -1.77
N LYS A 521 23.00 -2.84 -1.50
CA LYS A 521 23.30 -4.05 -2.26
C LYS A 521 22.18 -5.08 -2.12
N VAL A 522 21.72 -5.37 -0.90
CA VAL A 522 20.62 -6.31 -0.66
C VAL A 522 19.35 -5.86 -1.38
N ALA A 523 19.00 -4.58 -1.29
CA ALA A 523 17.85 -4.04 -1.98
C ALA A 523 17.99 -4.10 -3.52
N ARG A 524 19.17 -3.82 -4.08
CA ARG A 524 19.43 -3.88 -5.52
C ARG A 524 19.47 -5.30 -6.07
N ASP A 525 19.99 -6.26 -5.30
CA ASP A 525 19.97 -7.68 -5.65
C ASP A 525 18.52 -8.20 -5.74
N LEU A 526 17.63 -7.74 -4.85
CA LEU A 526 16.21 -8.08 -4.84
C LEU A 526 15.43 -7.35 -5.95
N ILE A 527 15.70 -6.05 -6.14
CA ILE A 527 15.03 -5.17 -7.11
C ILE A 527 16.10 -4.50 -7.99
N PRO A 528 16.48 -5.15 -9.11
CA PRO A 528 17.51 -4.60 -10.01
C PRO A 528 17.12 -3.27 -10.67
N ALA A 529 15.82 -3.06 -10.87
CA ALA A 529 15.20 -1.82 -11.34
C ALA A 529 13.76 -1.77 -10.84
N ALA A 530 13.17 -0.59 -10.71
CA ALA A 530 11.79 -0.42 -10.24
C ALA A 530 10.77 -1.19 -11.10
N SER A 531 11.02 -1.35 -12.39
CA SER A 531 10.20 -2.16 -13.31
C SER A 531 10.47 -3.67 -13.25
N ARG A 532 11.41 -4.12 -12.43
CA ARG A 532 11.87 -5.53 -12.37
C ARG A 532 11.67 -6.14 -11.00
N VAL A 533 10.56 -5.80 -10.33
CA VAL A 533 10.17 -6.47 -9.08
C VAL A 533 9.85 -7.94 -9.37
N THR A 534 10.47 -8.86 -8.65
CA THR A 534 10.16 -10.30 -8.75
C THR A 534 8.78 -10.64 -8.19
N ASP A 535 8.14 -11.69 -8.69
CA ASP A 535 6.96 -12.28 -8.04
C ASP A 535 7.32 -13.27 -6.92
N ASP A 536 8.61 -13.57 -6.76
CA ASP A 536 9.11 -14.47 -5.72
C ASP A 536 9.07 -13.82 -4.34
N GLY A 537 8.03 -14.14 -3.58
CA GLY A 537 7.89 -13.71 -2.19
C GLY A 537 8.98 -14.21 -1.25
N ALA A 538 9.55 -15.40 -1.50
CA ALA A 538 10.59 -15.95 -0.64
C ALA A 538 11.90 -15.15 -0.77
N ALA A 539 12.14 -14.52 -1.93
CA ALA A 539 13.26 -13.61 -2.12
C ALA A 539 13.19 -12.38 -1.19
N PHE A 540 11.98 -11.85 -0.95
CA PHE A 540 11.77 -10.74 -0.01
C PHE A 540 12.05 -11.16 1.44
N ASP A 541 11.58 -12.34 1.84
CA ASP A 541 11.83 -12.87 3.19
C ASP A 541 13.34 -13.12 3.39
N ALA A 542 14.03 -13.69 2.40
CA ALA A 542 15.47 -13.90 2.43
C ALA A 542 16.26 -12.58 2.49
N ALA A 543 15.86 -11.56 1.72
CA ALA A 543 16.48 -10.24 1.73
C ALA A 543 16.31 -9.56 3.10
N ARG A 544 15.10 -9.60 3.68
CA ARG A 544 14.84 -9.08 5.03
C ARG A 544 15.70 -9.78 6.08
N LEU A 545 15.81 -11.10 6.05
CA LEU A 545 16.63 -11.86 7.01
C LEU A 545 18.12 -11.48 6.93
N LYS A 546 18.66 -11.21 5.73
CA LYS A 546 20.03 -10.69 5.57
C LYS A 546 20.23 -9.34 6.26
N LEU A 547 19.24 -8.45 6.19
CA LEU A 547 19.29 -7.14 6.85
C LEU A 547 19.26 -7.28 8.37
N ILE A 548 18.39 -8.14 8.90
CA ILE A 548 18.29 -8.43 10.33
C ILE A 548 19.62 -8.96 10.86
N GLN A 549 20.17 -9.99 10.21
CA GLN A 549 21.46 -10.58 10.58
C GLN A 549 22.58 -9.54 10.56
N ARG A 550 22.63 -8.72 9.51
CA ARG A 550 23.65 -7.68 9.40
C ARG A 550 23.52 -6.62 10.50
N TYR A 551 22.29 -6.23 10.83
CA TYR A 551 22.05 -5.29 11.92
C TYR A 551 22.52 -5.85 13.27
N GLU A 552 22.23 -7.12 13.56
CA GLU A 552 22.71 -7.79 14.78
C GLU A 552 24.25 -7.84 14.84
N GLU A 553 24.93 -8.16 13.73
CA GLU A 553 26.40 -8.13 13.66
C GLU A 553 26.98 -6.74 13.96
N LEU A 554 26.40 -5.69 13.38
CA LEU A 554 26.84 -4.30 13.55
C LEU A 554 26.59 -3.76 14.96
N THR A 555 25.62 -4.33 15.68
CA THR A 555 25.20 -3.83 17.00
C THR A 555 25.71 -4.69 18.16
N ALA A 556 25.99 -5.98 17.93
CA ALA A 556 26.62 -6.86 18.93
C ALA A 556 28.02 -6.39 19.35
N THR A 557 28.73 -5.66 18.49
CA THR A 557 30.06 -5.09 18.79
C THR A 557 30.01 -3.76 19.54
N ARG A 558 28.81 -3.19 19.75
CA ARG A 558 28.60 -1.90 20.39
C ARG A 558 28.15 -1.99 21.84
N THR A 559 28.03 -3.18 22.43
CA THR A 559 27.83 -3.32 23.87
C THR A 559 29.11 -2.83 24.57
N PRO A 560 29.09 -1.73 25.35
CA PRO A 560 30.25 -1.34 26.13
C PRO A 560 30.46 -2.40 27.20
N ASP A 561 31.70 -2.86 27.36
CA ASP A 561 32.11 -3.57 28.56
C ASP A 561 31.58 -2.81 29.79
N ALA A 562 30.92 -3.56 30.67
CA ALA A 562 30.49 -3.06 31.96
C ALA A 562 31.72 -2.58 32.75
N GLY A 563 31.88 -1.26 32.87
CA GLY A 563 32.81 -0.67 33.82
C GLY A 563 33.43 0.64 33.36
N THR A 564 32.75 1.75 33.59
CA THR A 564 33.29 2.86 34.42
C THR A 564 32.25 3.96 34.60
N GLN A 565 32.31 4.57 35.78
CA GLN A 565 31.33 5.48 36.35
C GLN A 565 31.06 6.72 35.50
N GLN A 566 29.78 7.08 35.46
CA GLN A 566 29.28 8.40 35.09
C GLN A 566 29.85 9.48 36.02
N PRO A 567 30.10 10.68 35.50
CA PRO A 567 29.79 11.89 36.26
C PRO A 567 28.83 12.81 35.50
N ASP A 568 28.21 13.65 36.31
CA ASP A 568 27.01 14.44 36.12
C ASP A 568 26.98 15.48 35.00
N ALA A 569 25.72 15.88 34.74
CA ALA A 569 25.29 17.06 34.02
C ALA A 569 26.05 18.33 34.41
N GLY A 570 26.44 19.09 33.39
CA GLY A 570 26.94 20.46 33.50
C GLY A 570 26.66 21.21 32.21
N THR A 571 25.73 22.16 32.30
CA THR A 571 25.44 23.27 31.39
C THR A 571 26.71 23.90 30.83
N GLU A 572 26.73 24.33 29.56
CA GLU A 572 27.37 25.59 29.10
C GLU A 572 27.13 25.88 27.59
N PRO A 573 27.40 27.12 27.07
CA PRO A 573 26.48 27.88 26.24
C PRO A 573 26.96 28.11 24.79
N MET A 574 26.13 28.82 24.01
CA MET A 574 26.43 29.34 22.67
C MET A 574 27.74 30.15 22.59
N PRO A 575 28.35 30.21 21.40
CA PRO A 575 29.09 31.40 20.99
C PRO A 575 28.57 32.08 19.72
N ASP A 576 28.73 33.40 19.75
CA ASP A 576 28.40 34.43 18.76
C ASP A 576 29.19 34.37 17.44
N GLU A 577 28.62 35.09 16.47
CA GLU A 577 29.19 35.58 15.22
C GLU A 577 30.53 36.34 15.38
N ALA A 578 31.41 36.20 14.38
CA ALA A 578 32.25 37.31 13.93
C ALA A 578 32.66 37.15 12.47
N ALA A 579 32.59 38.29 11.76
CA ALA A 579 32.75 38.49 10.34
C ALA A 579 34.20 38.48 9.83
N GLY A 580 34.35 38.28 8.50
CA GLY A 580 35.56 38.62 7.75
C GLY A 580 35.53 38.16 6.29
N GLY A 581 35.09 39.02 5.36
CA GLY A 581 35.38 38.87 3.91
C GLY A 581 36.63 39.65 3.50
N PRO A 582 36.86 39.94 2.19
CA PRO A 582 36.48 39.20 0.99
C PRO A 582 37.70 38.94 0.06
N SER A 583 37.56 38.13 -0.99
CA SER A 583 38.45 38.24 -2.16
C SER A 583 37.69 38.02 -3.47
N GLN A 584 38.02 38.88 -4.42
CA GLN A 584 37.39 39.07 -5.73
C GLN A 584 37.85 38.01 -6.75
N GLY A 585 37.00 37.72 -7.73
CA GLY A 585 37.40 37.06 -8.98
C GLY A 585 36.21 36.64 -9.83
N ALA A 586 35.90 37.45 -10.84
CA ALA A 586 35.02 37.13 -11.98
C ALA A 586 35.81 37.49 -13.27
N PRO A 587 35.34 37.20 -14.51
CA PRO A 587 34.39 36.20 -15.00
C PRO A 587 34.92 35.46 -16.28
N GLY A 588 34.12 34.56 -16.86
CA GLY A 588 33.86 34.67 -18.31
C GLY A 588 33.83 33.42 -19.21
N SER A 589 32.78 33.43 -20.05
CA SER A 589 32.53 32.72 -21.33
C SER A 589 32.06 31.26 -21.27
N THR A 590 30.79 30.91 -21.54
CA THR A 590 29.92 31.03 -22.73
C THR A 590 30.30 30.11 -23.89
N SER A 591 29.43 29.15 -24.18
CA SER A 591 28.99 28.85 -25.55
C SER A 591 27.74 27.96 -25.55
N ASP A 592 26.65 28.55 -26.05
CA ASP A 592 25.39 27.93 -26.45
C ASP A 592 25.59 26.89 -27.56
N VAL A 593 24.77 25.82 -27.56
CA VAL A 593 24.15 25.28 -28.78
C VAL A 593 22.74 24.76 -28.43
N THR A 594 21.76 25.24 -29.20
CA THR A 594 20.32 24.95 -29.14
C THR A 594 19.94 23.55 -29.66
N PRO A 595 18.74 23.04 -29.32
CA PRO A 595 18.33 21.65 -29.56
C PRO A 595 17.43 21.47 -30.79
N ASP A 596 17.53 20.32 -31.46
CA ASP A 596 16.55 19.85 -32.44
C ASP A 596 15.47 18.99 -31.78
N SER A 597 14.23 19.30 -32.16
CA SER A 597 12.93 18.78 -31.75
C SER A 597 12.65 17.35 -32.22
N VAL A 598 12.05 16.50 -31.36
CA VAL A 598 11.25 15.35 -31.81
C VAL A 598 10.09 15.04 -30.85
N ASP A 599 8.88 15.20 -31.38
CA ASP A 599 7.55 14.63 -31.11
C ASP A 599 7.17 14.07 -29.73
N ASP A 600 6.16 14.72 -29.14
CA ASP A 600 5.36 14.30 -27.99
C ASP A 600 4.42 13.13 -28.31
N ALA A 601 4.60 12.03 -27.59
CA ALA A 601 3.55 11.03 -27.40
C ALA A 601 2.90 11.25 -26.02
N GLN A 602 1.64 11.70 -26.05
CA GLN A 602 0.79 11.93 -24.88
C GLN A 602 0.68 10.68 -23.99
N ALA A 603 1.11 10.80 -22.73
CA ALA A 603 0.78 9.86 -21.65
C ALA A 603 -0.10 10.60 -20.63
N GLY A 604 -1.38 10.21 -20.56
CA GLY A 604 -2.40 10.87 -19.74
C GLY A 604 -2.28 10.53 -18.26
N GLY A 605 -2.38 11.56 -17.43
CA GLY A 605 -2.43 11.48 -15.97
C GLY A 605 -3.78 11.10 -15.39
N CYS A 606 -3.78 10.47 -14.22
CA CYS A 606 -4.98 10.03 -13.53
C CYS A 606 -5.45 11.08 -12.53
N THR A 607 -6.46 11.86 -12.90
CA THR A 607 -6.94 12.97 -12.08
C THR A 607 -7.53 12.50 -10.75
N THR A 608 -7.09 13.13 -9.67
CA THR A 608 -7.76 13.13 -8.36
C THR A 608 -9.18 13.71 -8.49
N GLY A 609 -10.18 12.84 -8.47
CA GLY A 609 -11.57 13.27 -8.37
C GLY A 609 -11.84 13.89 -7.00
N GLY A 610 -11.95 15.23 -6.94
CA GLY A 610 -12.75 15.94 -5.93
C GLY A 610 -12.10 17.12 -5.22
N GLY A 611 -12.20 18.32 -5.82
CA GLY A 611 -12.42 19.57 -5.07
C GLY A 611 -11.46 20.73 -5.31
N GLY A 612 -11.64 21.45 -6.43
CA GLY A 612 -11.27 22.85 -6.61
C GLY A 612 -12.41 23.57 -7.30
N THR A 613 -12.85 24.71 -6.78
CA THR A 613 -14.05 25.44 -7.19
C THR A 613 -14.00 25.95 -8.64
N ALA A 614 -14.95 25.52 -9.47
CA ALA A 614 -15.40 26.26 -10.66
C ALA A 614 -16.93 26.13 -10.79
N ALA A 615 -17.65 26.97 -10.06
CA ALA A 615 -19.03 27.28 -10.40
C ALA A 615 -19.02 28.57 -11.24
N VAL A 616 -19.85 28.56 -12.29
CA VAL A 616 -20.16 29.65 -13.23
C VAL A 616 -19.22 29.80 -14.43
N ALA A 617 -19.45 29.01 -15.48
CA ALA A 617 -19.75 29.47 -16.85
C ALA A 617 -19.74 28.25 -17.80
N GLY A 618 -20.82 28.02 -18.54
CA GLY A 618 -20.87 26.97 -19.56
C GLY A 618 -22.25 26.36 -19.79
N GLY A 619 -23.30 27.19 -19.85
CA GLY A 619 -24.52 26.78 -20.55
C GLY A 619 -24.25 26.75 -22.06
N LEU A 620 -24.88 25.78 -22.75
CA LEU A 620 -24.90 25.55 -24.20
C LEU A 620 -23.72 24.75 -24.76
N LEU A 621 -23.91 23.42 -24.83
CA LEU A 621 -23.62 22.58 -26.00
C LEU A 621 -24.08 21.14 -25.74
N PHE A 622 -25.39 20.94 -25.60
CA PHE A 622 -26.03 19.62 -25.72
C PHE A 622 -27.32 19.75 -26.52
N ALA A 623 -27.18 19.88 -27.85
CA ALA A 623 -28.28 19.71 -28.79
C ALA A 623 -27.74 19.49 -30.21
N ALA A 624 -27.13 18.33 -30.45
CA ALA A 624 -27.09 17.70 -31.78
C ALA A 624 -26.33 16.37 -31.69
N TRP A 625 -27.01 15.30 -31.29
CA TRP A 625 -26.78 13.95 -31.82
C TRP A 625 -27.89 13.00 -31.37
N ALA A 626 -29.10 13.32 -31.82
CA ALA A 626 -30.22 12.41 -31.84
C ALA A 626 -30.90 12.58 -33.20
N LEU A 627 -30.30 12.01 -34.25
CA LEU A 627 -30.91 11.68 -35.54
C LEU A 627 -29.82 11.06 -36.43
N GLY A 628 -29.70 9.73 -36.42
CA GLY A 628 -28.70 9.08 -37.25
C GLY A 628 -28.58 7.58 -37.05
N GLY A 629 -29.67 6.82 -37.15
CA GLY A 629 -29.55 5.37 -37.21
C GLY A 629 -30.85 4.61 -37.17
N MET A 630 -31.43 4.33 -38.35
CA MET A 630 -31.78 2.96 -38.77
C MET A 630 -32.58 2.98 -40.07
N ARG A 631 -32.03 2.38 -41.14
CA ARG A 631 -32.60 1.21 -41.84
C ARG A 631 -31.82 0.91 -43.12
N ARG A 632 -31.00 -0.15 -43.08
CA ARG A 632 -30.64 -0.91 -44.28
C ARG A 632 -31.89 -1.69 -44.72
N ARG A 633 -32.41 -1.39 -45.92
CA ARG A 633 -33.46 -2.19 -46.58
C ARG A 633 -32.80 -3.40 -47.25
N HIS A 634 -33.33 -4.59 -46.97
CA HIS A 634 -33.21 -5.74 -47.86
C HIS A 634 -34.24 -5.62 -48.99
N ALA A 635 -33.80 -5.99 -50.19
CA ALA A 635 -34.55 -5.96 -51.43
C ALA A 635 -35.69 -7.00 -51.44
N ARG A 636 -36.83 -6.63 -52.03
CA ARG A 636 -37.68 -7.56 -52.79
C ARG A 636 -38.45 -6.78 -53.85
N VAL A 637 -38.21 -7.18 -55.09
CA VAL A 637 -38.85 -6.68 -56.31
C VAL A 637 -40.28 -7.21 -56.39
N THR A 638 -41.20 -6.28 -56.64
CA THR A 638 -42.59 -6.48 -57.09
C THR A 638 -42.65 -6.89 -58.56
N VAL A 639 -43.54 -7.82 -58.93
CA VAL A 639 -44.55 -7.59 -59.98
C VAL A 639 -45.75 -8.56 -59.85
N PRO A 640 -46.93 -8.20 -60.39
CA PRO A 640 -48.25 -8.73 -60.04
C PRO A 640 -48.78 -9.72 -61.09
N ALA A 641 -49.90 -10.37 -60.80
CA ALA A 641 -50.77 -10.89 -61.85
C ALA A 641 -52.23 -10.90 -61.42
N ARG A 642 -53.10 -10.32 -62.26
CA ARG A 642 -54.55 -10.54 -62.25
C ARG A 642 -54.93 -11.04 -63.64
N LYS A 643 -55.63 -12.19 -63.72
CA LYS A 643 -56.29 -12.80 -64.90
C LYS A 643 -55.30 -13.12 -66.05
N ARG A 644 -55.14 -14.34 -66.55
CA ARG A 644 -56.01 -15.47 -66.86
C ARG A 644 -55.20 -16.75 -66.77
#